data_AF-A0A6M0HVP0-F1
#
_entry.id   AF-A0A6M0HVP0-F1
#
_cell.length_a   1.000
_cell.length_b   1.000
_cell.length_c   1.000
_cell.angle_alpha   90.00
_cell.angle_beta   90.00
_cell.angle_gamma   90.00
#
_symmetry.space_group_name_H-M   'P 1'
#
loop_
_entity.id
_entity.type
_entity.pdbx_description
1 polymer ?
#
loop_
_entity_poly.entity_id
_entity_poly.type
_entity_poly.pdbx_seq_one_letter_code
_entity_poly.pdbx_strand_id
1 'polypeptide(L)'
;MTTITVKWRGDGSQSTAGDKADLFLSTAQAAANTWAKHLQGNQDIVIEVGIGNVGGPGYHANGGPIYTFNGAWWEKTAITKARDGRDINGDIAEGGVTIGVETWEKLFYDPKAEHSVPGDKTDAFSLFVHEIGHAIGFVGLSWQTDQRGNNIFDGPNVREVAGGPIGLDGGRSHIWGGENVMDPNLGTGIREWISPLDLAVLQDIGMPIATERADKIGLGSVDDNFFAFGGDDVIDGGRGNDRIDGGTGNDTLSGGDGNDTLIGGVGNDILDGGAGSDILDGGAGVDRASFSGKSSDYAIVYDASSTTGAFKIKHLATGAVDTLIGIETVSIGDVQLSVTGLFDHLQGRFGPVAAGSKNTFQMVLTATSDDPFVADIPEIDGAFSASALVRFDNLAGGNYQRVFDTGNGAWGDNVWLGQVGSGRDMAFEILTGGTPHRIVAKDAIVEGVEARFTAAVDPNGRMSLYKNDVLVAQGEGAVPRDVARMNELVGKSNWATDTDLVGTIYDLSFKPDLAADINGAFTANVHARFDDLDAGGWQRVFDLGNGPNADNVLLGQVGTSSDMQFSIVNGDKSGTIVAKNAIVEGQEATWTTSVNEAGWMRLFKDGVSVAEGQGVVPKDVDRANEFVGKSNWASDTPLVGKVSGLEIVAHKAIPEIHGAFKVFAEARFDDLDSGSFQRIFDTGNGPESNNIWLGQFENGDDMVFEILTGSTKHRITAADSIVEGEMAKWQASVDDSGTMRLLKNSTLVAEGHGAVPLDVFRTSDLIGKSNWSHDSALVGQINELIFM
;
A
#
# COMPACT_ATOMS: atom_id res chain seq x y z
N MET A 1 38.77 -0.24 -31.99
CA MET A 1 38.25 0.08 -30.65
C MET A 1 39.47 0.37 -29.82
N THR A 2 39.61 1.62 -29.41
CA THR A 2 40.65 2.03 -28.47
C THR A 2 40.18 1.59 -27.09
N THR A 3 40.95 0.78 -26.35
CA THR A 3 40.66 0.59 -24.92
C THR A 3 41.43 1.60 -24.09
N ILE A 4 40.87 2.03 -22.97
CA ILE A 4 41.58 2.88 -22.00
C ILE A 4 41.79 2.05 -20.75
N THR A 5 43.04 1.75 -20.41
CA THR A 5 43.40 1.01 -19.19
C THR A 5 43.91 1.99 -18.14
N VAL A 6 43.31 1.99 -16.96
CA VAL A 6 43.74 2.78 -15.81
C VAL A 6 44.53 1.87 -14.88
N LYS A 7 45.70 2.32 -14.43
CA LYS A 7 46.53 1.60 -13.47
C LYS A 7 47.26 2.54 -12.53
N TRP A 8 47.63 2.03 -11.36
CA TRP A 8 48.51 2.73 -10.44
C TRP A 8 49.89 2.94 -11.04
N ARG A 9 50.46 4.14 -10.83
CA ARG A 9 51.87 4.41 -11.03
C ARG A 9 52.66 3.72 -9.91
N GLY A 10 53.83 3.17 -10.25
CA GLY A 10 54.69 2.43 -9.31
C GLY A 10 55.41 3.30 -8.25
N ASP A 11 54.82 4.41 -7.83
CA ASP A 11 55.40 5.46 -6.99
C ASP A 11 54.91 5.43 -5.52
N GLY A 12 54.24 4.35 -5.11
CA GLY A 12 53.68 4.20 -3.76
C GLY A 12 52.25 4.73 -3.60
N SER A 13 51.62 5.18 -4.69
CA SER A 13 50.26 5.72 -4.70
C SER A 13 49.21 4.73 -4.18
N GLN A 14 49.25 3.47 -4.64
CA GLN A 14 48.32 2.43 -4.19
C GLN A 14 48.38 2.23 -2.66
N SER A 15 49.60 2.23 -2.09
CA SER A 15 49.79 2.08 -0.64
C SER A 15 49.28 3.27 0.15
N THR A 16 49.29 4.46 -0.46
CA THR A 16 48.84 5.70 0.19
C THR A 16 47.32 5.86 0.12
N ALA A 17 46.67 5.28 -0.89
CA ALA A 17 45.21 5.21 -1.01
C ALA A 17 44.56 4.25 0.02
N GLY A 18 45.35 3.35 0.64
CA GLY A 18 44.88 2.46 1.71
C GLY A 18 43.74 1.53 1.27
N ASP A 19 42.78 1.29 2.16
CA ASP A 19 41.66 0.36 1.94
C ASP A 19 40.70 0.79 0.80
N LYS A 20 40.86 2.02 0.27
CA LYS A 20 40.03 2.57 -0.82
C LYS A 20 40.70 2.47 -2.20
N ALA A 21 41.91 1.91 -2.28
CA ALA A 21 42.68 1.85 -3.53
C ALA A 21 41.98 1.07 -4.65
N ASP A 22 41.28 -0.01 -4.29
CA ASP A 22 40.56 -0.86 -5.25
C ASP A 22 39.29 -0.18 -5.75
N LEU A 23 38.55 0.50 -4.87
CA LEU A 23 37.36 1.28 -5.24
C LEU A 23 37.74 2.34 -6.26
N PHE A 24 38.75 3.16 -5.97
CA PHE A 24 39.22 4.20 -6.88
C PHE A 24 39.62 3.66 -8.25
N LEU A 25 40.43 2.60 -8.29
CA LEU A 25 40.87 2.06 -9.56
C LEU A 25 39.69 1.51 -10.36
N SER A 26 38.70 0.92 -9.68
CA SER A 26 37.48 0.46 -10.32
C SER A 26 36.60 1.61 -10.84
N THR A 27 36.42 2.70 -10.08
CA THR A 27 35.64 3.87 -10.51
C THR A 27 36.33 4.57 -11.69
N ALA A 28 37.64 4.80 -11.59
CA ALA A 28 38.43 5.40 -12.66
C ALA A 28 38.41 4.53 -13.94
N GLN A 29 38.52 3.21 -13.80
CA GLN A 29 38.40 2.29 -14.94
C GLN A 29 36.98 2.27 -15.53
N ALA A 30 35.94 2.41 -14.71
CA ALA A 30 34.55 2.51 -15.17
C ALA A 30 34.34 3.77 -16.02
N ALA A 31 34.81 4.93 -15.55
CA ALA A 31 34.84 6.15 -16.36
C ALA A 31 35.61 5.92 -17.66
N ALA A 32 36.84 5.41 -17.59
CA ALA A 32 37.70 5.14 -18.75
C ALA A 32 37.02 4.24 -19.81
N ASN A 33 36.26 3.23 -19.37
CA ASN A 33 35.48 2.36 -20.25
C ASN A 33 34.35 3.11 -20.97
N THR A 34 33.71 4.07 -20.30
CA THR A 34 32.73 4.97 -20.93
C THR A 34 33.42 5.83 -21.99
N TRP A 35 34.55 6.47 -21.66
CA TRP A 35 35.34 7.28 -22.60
C TRP A 35 35.80 6.51 -23.84
N ALA A 36 36.22 5.25 -23.67
CA ALA A 36 36.71 4.39 -24.75
C ALA A 36 35.69 4.20 -25.88
N LYS A 37 34.38 4.25 -25.57
CA LYS A 37 33.29 4.10 -26.57
C LYS A 37 33.24 5.25 -27.58
N HIS A 38 33.71 6.43 -27.19
CA HIS A 38 33.66 7.65 -28.02
C HIS A 38 34.95 7.89 -28.82
N LEU A 39 36.00 7.12 -28.56
CA LEU A 39 37.28 7.24 -29.25
C LEU A 39 37.34 6.36 -30.50
N GLN A 40 37.62 6.98 -31.65
CA GLN A 40 37.95 6.26 -32.88
C GLN A 40 39.48 6.08 -33.00
N GLY A 41 39.96 4.85 -32.83
CA GLY A 41 41.38 4.51 -32.94
C GLY A 41 41.68 3.00 -32.93
N ASN A 42 42.93 2.67 -33.30
CA ASN A 42 43.48 1.31 -33.43
C ASN A 42 44.56 1.01 -32.38
N GLN A 43 44.66 1.78 -31.30
CA GLN A 43 45.67 1.63 -30.25
C GLN A 43 45.00 1.70 -28.89
N ASP A 44 45.57 1.01 -27.90
CA ASP A 44 45.13 1.10 -26.52
C ASP A 44 45.84 2.25 -25.81
N ILE A 45 45.11 2.99 -24.98
CA ILE A 45 45.62 4.09 -24.17
C ILE A 45 45.81 3.56 -22.75
N VAL A 46 46.98 3.81 -22.17
CA VAL A 46 47.23 3.47 -20.76
C VAL A 46 47.33 4.75 -19.94
N ILE A 47 46.50 4.88 -18.92
CA ILE A 47 46.50 5.99 -17.98
C ILE A 47 47.11 5.52 -16.66
N GLU A 48 48.24 6.12 -16.28
CA GLU A 48 48.91 5.87 -15.01
C GLU A 48 48.53 6.94 -13.98
N VAL A 49 47.93 6.53 -12.86
CA VAL A 49 47.56 7.43 -11.76
C VAL A 49 48.62 7.38 -10.66
N GLY A 50 49.21 8.52 -10.31
CA GLY A 50 50.30 8.62 -9.34
C GLY A 50 50.27 9.87 -8.46
N ILE A 51 51.20 9.99 -7.51
CA ILE A 51 51.41 11.20 -6.70
C ILE A 51 52.29 12.18 -7.48
N GLY A 52 51.82 13.43 -7.58
CA GLY A 52 52.58 14.50 -8.23
C GLY A 52 53.78 14.95 -7.38
N ASN A 53 54.99 14.78 -7.93
CA ASN A 53 56.26 15.39 -7.49
C ASN A 53 56.71 15.11 -6.04
N VAL A 54 57.16 13.89 -5.75
CA VAL A 54 58.13 13.66 -4.66
C VAL A 54 59.49 14.17 -5.14
N GLY A 55 59.71 15.48 -5.01
CA GLY A 55 60.83 16.19 -5.62
C GLY A 55 62.19 15.50 -5.44
N GLY A 56 62.77 15.06 -6.55
CA GLY A 56 64.22 14.91 -6.70
C GLY A 56 64.89 16.28 -6.81
N PRO A 57 66.17 16.40 -6.44
CA PRO A 57 66.79 17.69 -6.11
C PRO A 57 67.07 18.52 -7.37
N GLY A 58 66.20 19.48 -7.66
CA GLY A 58 66.47 20.46 -8.70
C GLY A 58 65.30 21.36 -9.05
N TYR A 59 64.97 22.30 -8.13
CA TYR A 59 64.42 23.64 -8.44
C TYR A 59 62.98 23.71 -9.04
N HIS A 60 62.03 24.58 -8.65
CA HIS A 60 62.01 25.86 -7.92
C HIS A 60 60.67 26.07 -7.16
N ALA A 61 60.80 26.56 -5.93
CA ALA A 61 60.03 27.64 -5.29
C ALA A 61 58.48 27.58 -5.20
N ASN A 62 57.98 26.97 -4.13
CA ASN A 62 57.29 27.69 -3.05
C ASN A 62 57.19 26.79 -1.80
N GLY A 63 58.17 26.95 -0.91
CA GLY A 63 58.16 26.33 0.41
C GLY A 63 57.18 27.03 1.34
N GLY A 64 56.10 26.33 1.64
CA GLY A 64 55.19 26.50 2.78
C GLY A 64 54.56 25.13 3.10
N PRO A 65 53.85 24.93 4.23
CA PRO A 65 53.17 23.66 4.54
C PRO A 65 52.00 23.34 3.59
N ILE A 66 51.83 24.13 2.53
CA ILE A 66 50.81 24.02 1.51
C ILE A 66 51.58 23.75 0.21
N TYR A 67 51.51 22.50 -0.25
CA TYR A 67 51.99 22.11 -1.57
C TYR A 67 51.06 22.70 -2.64
N THR A 68 51.61 22.93 -3.83
CA THR A 68 50.86 23.48 -4.97
C THR A 68 50.77 22.42 -6.05
N PHE A 69 49.55 22.26 -6.57
CA PHE A 69 49.19 21.39 -7.67
C PHE A 69 50.07 21.69 -8.89
N ASN A 70 50.91 20.75 -9.30
CA ASN A 70 51.60 20.81 -10.59
C ASN A 70 50.80 19.99 -11.61
N GLY A 71 49.55 20.39 -11.83
CA GLY A 71 48.85 20.15 -13.07
C GLY A 71 49.52 20.99 -14.15
N ALA A 72 50.71 20.55 -14.59
CA ALA A 72 51.40 21.14 -15.71
C ALA A 72 50.58 20.88 -17.00
N TRP A 73 49.53 21.67 -17.20
CA TRP A 73 48.98 22.13 -18.47
C TRP A 73 48.89 21.04 -19.54
N TRP A 74 47.73 20.39 -19.64
CA TRP A 74 47.46 19.46 -20.75
C TRP A 74 47.45 20.25 -22.05
N GLU A 75 48.56 20.21 -22.78
CA GLU A 75 48.58 20.69 -24.15
C GLU A 75 47.84 19.65 -25.01
N LYS A 76 46.81 20.09 -25.76
CA LYS A 76 46.11 19.33 -26.81
C LYS A 76 47.05 18.44 -27.63
N THR A 77 48.26 18.95 -27.88
CA THR A 77 49.35 18.29 -28.58
C THR A 77 49.75 16.94 -27.96
N ALA A 78 49.82 16.82 -26.64
CA ALA A 78 50.25 15.61 -25.93
C ALA A 78 49.29 14.42 -26.15
N ILE A 79 47.99 14.64 -25.93
CA ILE A 79 46.97 13.58 -26.05
C ILE A 79 46.72 13.22 -27.50
N THR A 80 46.69 14.21 -28.40
CA THR A 80 46.55 13.98 -29.85
C THR A 80 47.74 13.17 -30.38
N LYS A 81 48.96 13.46 -29.90
CA LYS A 81 50.15 12.68 -30.22
C LYS A 81 50.02 11.24 -29.69
N ALA A 82 49.62 11.03 -28.43
CA ALA A 82 49.41 9.68 -27.88
C ALA A 82 48.38 8.86 -28.67
N ARG A 83 47.22 9.44 -29.02
CA ARG A 83 46.21 8.81 -29.89
C ARG A 83 46.76 8.43 -31.27
N ASP A 84 47.54 9.32 -31.87
CA ASP A 84 48.11 9.14 -33.20
C ASP A 84 49.41 8.32 -33.20
N GLY A 85 49.82 7.74 -32.07
CA GLY A 85 51.05 6.95 -31.94
C GLY A 85 52.34 7.77 -32.07
N ARG A 86 52.29 9.06 -31.75
CA ARG A 86 53.42 9.99 -31.76
C ARG A 86 53.90 10.27 -30.34
N ASP A 87 55.22 10.37 -30.18
CA ASP A 87 55.85 10.66 -28.90
C ASP A 87 55.57 12.11 -28.45
N ILE A 88 55.08 12.25 -27.22
CA ILE A 88 54.71 13.52 -26.59
C ILE A 88 55.95 14.38 -26.34
N ASN A 89 57.08 13.82 -25.88
CA ASN A 89 58.31 14.59 -25.51
C ASN A 89 59.60 13.75 -25.29
N GLY A 90 59.80 12.61 -25.98
CA GLY A 90 61.12 11.97 -26.10
C GLY A 90 61.50 10.94 -25.05
N ASP A 91 60.70 10.70 -24.01
CA ASP A 91 61.05 9.76 -22.92
C ASP A 91 59.84 9.03 -22.29
N ILE A 92 58.79 8.73 -23.06
CA ILE A 92 57.82 7.69 -22.67
C ILE A 92 57.44 6.89 -23.91
N ALA A 93 57.92 5.65 -23.99
CA ALA A 93 57.59 4.74 -25.09
C ALA A 93 56.13 4.26 -24.98
N GLU A 94 55.42 4.32 -26.11
CA GLU A 94 54.16 3.62 -26.42
C GLU A 94 52.94 3.94 -25.52
N GLY A 95 52.11 4.90 -25.96
CA GLY A 95 50.67 4.95 -25.62
C GLY A 95 50.25 5.37 -24.20
N GLY A 96 51.20 5.82 -23.37
CA GLY A 96 50.94 6.18 -21.97
C GLY A 96 50.65 7.67 -21.70
N VAL A 97 49.73 7.96 -20.77
CA VAL A 97 49.47 9.29 -20.17
C VAL A 97 49.52 9.16 -18.65
N THR A 98 50.15 10.12 -17.94
CA THR A 98 50.26 10.09 -16.48
C THR A 98 49.46 11.24 -15.84
N ILE A 99 48.68 10.93 -14.80
CA ILE A 99 47.94 11.88 -13.97
C ILE A 99 48.60 11.94 -12.58
N GLY A 100 48.96 13.14 -12.11
CA GLY A 100 49.58 13.36 -10.80
C GLY A 100 48.65 14.10 -9.84
N VAL A 101 48.47 13.58 -8.62
CA VAL A 101 47.58 14.18 -7.60
C VAL A 101 48.30 14.47 -6.27
N GLU A 102 47.77 15.41 -5.47
CA GLU A 102 48.25 15.74 -4.11
C GLU A 102 47.85 14.67 -3.06
N THR A 103 48.35 14.82 -1.82
CA THR A 103 48.18 13.91 -0.68
C THR A 103 46.78 13.29 -0.57
N TRP A 104 46.73 11.97 -0.71
CA TRP A 104 45.55 11.10 -0.72
C TRP A 104 44.52 11.31 0.40
N GLU A 105 44.94 11.81 1.57
CA GLU A 105 44.05 12.11 2.69
C GLU A 105 43.06 13.26 2.41
N LYS A 106 43.31 14.09 1.37
CA LYS A 106 42.40 15.16 0.93
C LYS A 106 41.41 14.71 -0.16
N LEU A 107 41.64 13.56 -0.79
CA LEU A 107 40.89 13.05 -1.95
C LEU A 107 39.76 12.09 -1.59
N PHE A 108 39.66 11.63 -0.35
CA PHE A 108 38.66 10.64 0.06
C PHE A 108 37.94 11.07 1.36
N TYR A 109 36.62 10.98 1.39
CA TYR A 109 35.82 11.11 2.62
C TYR A 109 35.07 9.81 2.98
N ASP A 110 34.65 9.74 4.24
CA ASP A 110 33.96 8.65 4.94
C ASP A 110 32.62 8.29 4.26
N PRO A 111 32.39 7.01 3.88
CA PRO A 111 31.18 6.55 3.19
C PRO A 111 29.87 6.63 4.00
N LYS A 112 29.87 7.16 5.23
CA LYS A 112 28.67 7.33 6.08
C LYS A 112 28.13 8.76 6.12
N ALA A 113 28.24 9.53 5.05
CA ALA A 113 28.02 10.98 5.01
C ALA A 113 26.67 11.47 5.64
N GLU A 114 26.68 11.80 6.94
CA GLU A 114 25.53 12.41 7.64
C GLU A 114 25.51 13.96 7.55
N HIS A 115 26.51 14.61 6.93
CA HIS A 115 26.62 16.09 6.84
C HIS A 115 27.27 16.60 5.54
N SER A 116 27.01 17.88 5.20
CA SER A 116 27.71 18.62 4.15
C SER A 116 29.22 18.70 4.41
N VAL A 117 30.02 18.27 3.42
CA VAL A 117 31.47 18.18 3.51
C VAL A 117 32.11 19.57 3.37
N PRO A 118 33.16 19.92 4.15
CA PRO A 118 33.91 21.17 3.97
C PRO A 118 34.45 21.31 2.55
N GLY A 119 34.36 22.53 2.03
CA GLY A 119 34.50 22.83 0.61
C GLY A 119 35.91 22.79 -0.01
N ASP A 120 36.86 22.07 0.57
CA ASP A 120 38.24 21.94 0.09
C ASP A 120 38.66 20.48 -0.21
N LYS A 121 37.71 19.55 -0.20
CA LYS A 121 37.95 18.11 -0.46
C LYS A 121 37.21 17.65 -1.73
N THR A 122 37.95 17.49 -2.82
CA THR A 122 37.51 16.91 -4.11
C THR A 122 37.68 15.40 -4.07
N ASP A 123 36.72 14.60 -4.55
CA ASP A 123 36.92 13.15 -4.66
C ASP A 123 37.76 12.79 -5.90
N ALA A 124 38.34 11.59 -5.87
CA ALA A 124 39.31 11.17 -6.86
C ALA A 124 38.66 10.84 -8.22
N PHE A 125 37.38 10.45 -8.27
CA PHE A 125 36.63 10.22 -9.51
C PHE A 125 36.26 11.54 -10.22
N SER A 126 35.74 12.52 -9.47
CA SER A 126 35.52 13.90 -9.87
C SER A 126 36.72 14.52 -10.56
N LEU A 127 37.90 14.35 -9.96
CA LEU A 127 39.16 14.84 -10.50
C LEU A 127 39.59 14.03 -11.73
N PHE A 128 39.40 12.71 -11.72
CA PHE A 128 39.71 11.85 -12.86
C PHE A 128 38.84 12.17 -14.08
N VAL A 129 37.51 12.29 -13.91
CA VAL A 129 36.55 12.72 -14.94
C VAL A 129 36.88 14.13 -15.42
N HIS A 130 37.23 15.05 -14.52
CA HIS A 130 37.65 16.41 -14.88
C HIS A 130 38.91 16.41 -15.77
N GLU A 131 40.01 15.84 -15.29
CA GLU A 131 41.31 15.87 -15.98
C GLU A 131 41.29 15.08 -17.30
N ILE A 132 40.60 13.94 -17.33
CA ILE A 132 40.43 13.14 -18.55
C ILE A 132 39.39 13.73 -19.49
N GLY A 133 38.36 14.38 -18.96
CA GLY A 133 37.37 15.06 -19.76
C GLY A 133 37.97 16.18 -20.59
N HIS A 134 38.84 17.01 -20.00
CA HIS A 134 39.65 17.99 -20.74
C HIS A 134 40.56 17.34 -21.80
N ALA A 135 41.05 16.14 -21.52
CA ALA A 135 41.97 15.45 -22.40
C ALA A 135 41.28 14.80 -23.61
N ILE A 136 40.14 14.15 -23.39
CA ILE A 136 39.48 13.29 -24.37
C ILE A 136 38.33 14.00 -25.09
N GLY A 137 37.52 14.79 -24.37
CA GLY A 137 36.37 15.50 -24.94
C GLY A 137 36.76 16.35 -26.14
N PHE A 138 37.85 17.11 -26.04
CA PHE A 138 38.36 17.96 -27.13
C PHE A 138 39.04 17.18 -28.27
N VAL A 139 39.38 15.90 -28.08
CA VAL A 139 39.97 15.05 -29.12
C VAL A 139 38.89 14.45 -30.03
N GLY A 140 37.66 14.31 -29.53
CA GLY A 140 36.49 13.82 -30.26
C GLY A 140 35.71 14.90 -31.03
N LEU A 141 35.95 16.18 -30.78
CA LEU A 141 35.26 17.28 -31.44
C LEU A 141 35.58 17.37 -32.94
N SER A 142 34.54 17.33 -33.78
CA SER A 142 34.63 17.76 -35.17
C SER A 142 34.68 19.29 -35.22
N TRP A 143 35.89 19.84 -35.33
CA TRP A 143 36.11 21.29 -35.30
C TRP A 143 35.44 21.98 -36.49
N GLN A 144 34.65 23.00 -36.20
CA GLN A 144 34.29 24.03 -37.15
C GLN A 144 35.11 25.28 -36.87
N THR A 145 35.44 26.03 -37.92
CA THR A 145 36.06 27.35 -37.77
C THR A 145 35.04 28.42 -38.11
N ASP A 146 34.96 29.46 -37.29
CA ASP A 146 34.21 30.66 -37.67
C ASP A 146 34.85 31.34 -38.90
N GLN A 147 34.20 32.39 -39.43
CA GLN A 147 34.68 33.14 -40.59
C GLN A 147 36.05 33.83 -40.36
N ARG A 148 36.52 33.90 -39.11
CA ARG A 148 37.79 34.52 -38.71
C ARG A 148 38.87 33.47 -38.44
N GLY A 149 38.57 32.18 -38.63
CA GLY A 149 39.49 31.06 -38.42
C GLY A 149 39.61 30.63 -36.96
N ASN A 150 38.74 31.10 -36.06
CA ASN A 150 38.72 30.66 -34.68
C ASN A 150 38.02 29.31 -34.58
N ASN A 151 38.55 28.42 -33.74
CA ASN A 151 37.90 27.16 -33.43
C ASN A 151 36.61 27.44 -32.65
N ILE A 152 35.50 26.89 -33.12
CA ILE A 152 34.20 26.99 -32.46
C ILE A 152 33.64 25.60 -32.16
N PHE A 153 32.91 25.52 -31.07
CA PHE A 153 32.01 24.41 -30.78
C PHE A 153 30.58 24.84 -31.07
N ASP A 154 29.85 23.98 -31.77
CA ASP A 154 28.56 24.33 -32.36
C ASP A 154 27.58 23.16 -32.22
N GLY A 155 27.46 22.66 -31.00
CA GLY A 155 26.50 21.63 -30.64
C GLY A 155 25.10 22.20 -30.36
N PRO A 156 24.06 21.37 -30.46
CA PRO A 156 22.68 21.78 -30.27
C PRO A 156 22.40 22.39 -28.88
N ASN A 157 22.90 21.80 -27.79
CA ASN A 157 22.66 22.28 -26.42
C ASN A 157 23.40 23.59 -26.19
N VAL A 158 24.59 23.72 -26.77
CA VAL A 158 25.37 24.95 -26.71
C VAL A 158 24.70 26.08 -27.47
N ARG A 159 24.10 25.81 -28.64
CA ARG A 159 23.33 26.82 -29.37
C ARG A 159 22.14 27.33 -28.57
N GLU A 160 21.51 26.46 -27.80
CA GLU A 160 20.41 26.82 -26.93
C GLU A 160 20.87 27.70 -25.78
N VAL A 161 21.90 27.27 -25.04
CA VAL A 161 22.36 27.98 -23.85
C VAL A 161 23.08 29.29 -24.19
N ALA A 162 23.93 29.29 -25.23
CA ALA A 162 24.76 30.44 -25.60
C ALA A 162 24.16 31.30 -26.73
N GLY A 163 23.06 30.87 -27.35
CA GLY A 163 22.45 31.56 -28.49
C GLY A 163 23.25 31.44 -29.79
N GLY A 164 24.24 30.56 -29.86
CA GLY A 164 25.08 30.33 -31.03
C GLY A 164 26.37 29.55 -30.71
N PRO A 165 27.26 29.35 -31.70
CA PRO A 165 28.54 28.67 -31.50
C PRO A 165 29.41 29.42 -30.49
N ILE A 166 30.12 28.67 -29.65
CA ILE A 166 31.08 29.23 -28.68
C ILE A 166 32.52 29.07 -29.16
N GLY A 167 33.36 30.05 -28.84
CA GLY A 167 34.80 29.98 -29.13
C GLY A 167 35.52 29.02 -28.18
N LEU A 168 36.39 28.18 -28.73
CA LEU A 168 37.28 27.30 -27.95
C LEU A 168 38.69 27.89 -27.89
N ASP A 169 39.37 27.82 -26.74
CA ASP A 169 40.77 28.25 -26.62
C ASP A 169 41.67 27.38 -27.51
N GLY A 170 42.45 28.02 -28.40
CA GLY A 170 43.33 27.35 -29.35
C GLY A 170 44.55 26.67 -28.73
N GLY A 171 44.90 26.99 -27.47
CA GLY A 171 46.07 26.44 -26.78
C GLY A 171 45.75 25.59 -25.55
N ARG A 172 44.50 25.60 -25.06
CA ARG A 172 44.08 24.96 -23.80
C ARG A 172 42.73 24.30 -24.00
N SER A 173 42.47 23.21 -23.29
CA SER A 173 41.20 22.47 -23.35
C SER A 173 40.03 23.20 -22.66
N HIS A 174 39.82 24.51 -22.90
CA HIS A 174 38.82 25.35 -22.20
C HIS A 174 37.99 26.23 -23.15
N ILE A 175 36.78 26.61 -22.71
CA ILE A 175 35.86 27.52 -23.42
C ILE A 175 36.30 28.97 -23.21
N TRP A 176 36.29 29.78 -24.28
CA TRP A 176 36.78 31.16 -24.21
C TRP A 176 35.72 32.10 -23.63
N GLY A 177 35.83 32.45 -22.34
CA GLY A 177 34.86 33.37 -21.73
C GLY A 177 34.90 33.54 -20.21
N GLY A 178 36.04 33.94 -19.63
CA GLY A 178 36.11 34.65 -18.33
C GLY A 178 35.76 33.90 -17.04
N GLU A 179 35.03 32.80 -17.10
CA GLU A 179 34.74 31.94 -15.96
C GLU A 179 35.72 30.75 -15.99
N ASN A 180 36.28 30.39 -14.84
CA ASN A 180 37.11 29.18 -14.67
C ASN A 180 36.19 27.95 -14.66
N VAL A 181 35.70 27.70 -15.86
CA VAL A 181 34.66 26.79 -16.31
C VAL A 181 35.30 25.40 -16.35
N MET A 182 34.94 24.58 -15.35
CA MET A 182 35.53 23.30 -14.90
C MET A 182 36.60 23.34 -13.78
N ASP A 183 36.93 24.46 -13.12
CA ASP A 183 37.98 24.47 -12.09
C ASP A 183 37.52 23.85 -10.74
N PRO A 184 38.13 22.73 -10.26
CA PRO A 184 37.80 22.15 -8.96
C PRO A 184 38.18 23.05 -7.77
N ASN A 185 38.90 24.16 -7.99
CA ASN A 185 39.35 25.12 -6.97
C ASN A 185 38.56 26.44 -6.93
N LEU A 186 37.33 26.50 -7.45
CA LEU A 186 36.40 27.53 -6.97
C LEU A 186 36.17 27.23 -5.47
N GLY A 187 36.93 27.91 -4.60
CA GLY A 187 37.14 27.64 -3.16
C GLY A 187 35.92 27.74 -2.24
N THR A 188 34.77 27.31 -2.72
CA THR A 188 33.51 27.07 -2.03
C THR A 188 33.06 25.69 -2.50
N GLY A 189 33.63 24.62 -1.96
CA GLY A 189 33.38 23.23 -2.37
C GLY A 189 31.98 22.71 -2.06
N ILE A 190 31.05 23.35 -2.73
CA ILE A 190 29.79 22.84 -3.17
C ILE A 190 29.95 22.92 -4.71
N ARG A 191 29.85 21.81 -5.46
CA ARG A 191 29.62 21.92 -6.91
C ARG A 191 28.19 22.43 -7.09
N GLU A 192 27.89 23.69 -6.74
CA GLU A 192 26.50 24.17 -6.87
C GLU A 192 26.09 24.35 -8.32
N TRP A 193 27.03 24.58 -9.26
CA TRP A 193 26.68 24.79 -10.66
C TRP A 193 27.83 24.37 -11.57
N ILE A 194 27.66 23.25 -12.28
CA ILE A 194 28.19 23.18 -13.64
C ILE A 194 27.48 24.31 -14.39
N SER A 195 28.23 25.22 -15.01
CA SER A 195 27.57 26.32 -15.72
C SER A 195 26.64 25.68 -16.78
N PRO A 196 25.45 26.25 -17.05
CA PRO A 196 24.58 25.70 -18.09
C PRO A 196 25.31 25.50 -19.42
N LEU A 197 26.33 26.33 -19.69
CA LEU A 197 27.17 26.22 -20.88
C LEU A 197 28.14 25.04 -20.82
N ASP A 198 28.70 24.74 -19.66
CA ASP A 198 29.53 23.56 -19.43
C ASP A 198 28.74 22.28 -19.61
N LEU A 199 27.56 22.23 -19.00
CA LEU A 199 26.67 21.08 -19.09
C LEU A 199 26.30 20.83 -20.55
N ALA A 200 25.89 21.89 -21.25
CA ALA A 200 25.56 21.83 -22.66
C ALA A 200 26.72 21.33 -23.52
N VAL A 201 27.96 21.79 -23.28
CA VAL A 201 29.14 21.28 -23.99
C VAL A 201 29.35 19.81 -23.71
N LEU A 202 29.31 19.39 -22.43
CA LEU A 202 29.51 18.00 -22.01
C LEU A 202 28.44 17.06 -22.58
N GLN A 203 27.19 17.50 -22.66
CA GLN A 203 26.09 16.74 -23.23
C GLN A 203 26.21 16.59 -24.75
N ASP A 204 26.49 17.68 -25.47
CA ASP A 204 26.64 17.67 -26.93
C ASP A 204 27.79 16.76 -27.40
N ILE A 205 28.75 16.47 -26.51
CA ILE A 205 29.88 15.56 -26.76
C ILE A 205 29.71 14.18 -26.10
N GLY A 206 28.61 13.95 -25.39
CA GLY A 206 28.24 12.67 -24.77
C GLY A 206 29.10 12.28 -23.57
N MET A 207 29.52 13.25 -22.75
CA MET A 207 30.41 13.04 -21.60
C MET A 207 29.64 12.74 -20.31
N PRO A 208 30.11 11.77 -19.49
CA PRO A 208 29.58 11.55 -18.15
C PRO A 208 29.91 12.75 -17.23
N ILE A 209 28.90 13.25 -16.52
CA ILE A 209 28.95 14.52 -15.77
C ILE A 209 28.92 14.32 -14.25
N ALA A 210 28.31 13.23 -13.79
CA ALA A 210 28.16 12.90 -12.38
C ALA A 210 29.38 12.18 -11.79
N THR A 211 29.36 12.05 -10.46
CA THR A 211 30.47 11.67 -9.61
C THR A 211 30.12 10.42 -8.79
N GLU A 212 30.93 10.08 -7.77
CA GLU A 212 30.59 9.06 -6.77
C GLU A 212 29.99 9.69 -5.49
N ARG A 213 29.53 10.95 -5.60
CA ARG A 213 28.93 11.76 -4.53
C ARG A 213 27.55 12.21 -4.98
N ALA A 214 26.72 12.54 -3.99
CA ALA A 214 25.46 13.24 -4.18
C ALA A 214 25.64 14.50 -5.07
N ASP A 215 25.10 14.43 -6.28
CA ASP A 215 25.12 15.46 -7.30
C ASP A 215 23.75 16.13 -7.45
N LYS A 216 23.74 17.36 -7.96
CA LYS A 216 22.51 18.06 -8.34
C LYS A 216 22.64 18.64 -9.74
N ILE A 217 21.91 18.09 -10.71
CA ILE A 217 22.12 18.35 -12.15
C ILE A 217 20.78 18.57 -12.85
N GLY A 218 20.71 19.54 -13.76
CA GLY A 218 19.55 19.77 -14.62
C GLY A 218 19.95 19.74 -16.09
N LEU A 219 19.47 18.77 -16.87
CA LEU A 219 20.00 18.40 -18.19
C LEU A 219 19.51 19.32 -19.32
N GLY A 220 18.35 19.95 -19.20
CA GLY A 220 18.03 21.13 -20.02
C GLY A 220 16.79 20.96 -20.89
N SER A 221 16.93 20.91 -22.21
CA SER A 221 15.79 21.04 -23.13
C SER A 221 15.88 20.20 -24.42
N VAL A 222 16.80 19.23 -24.44
CA VAL A 222 16.94 18.25 -25.51
C VAL A 222 16.89 16.83 -24.95
N ASP A 223 16.74 15.84 -25.83
CA ASP A 223 16.87 14.42 -25.46
C ASP A 223 18.28 14.09 -24.92
N ASP A 224 18.35 13.66 -23.66
CA ASP A 224 19.59 13.31 -22.96
C ASP A 224 19.75 11.79 -22.70
N ASN A 225 21.00 11.34 -22.53
CA ASN A 225 21.31 9.98 -22.07
C ASN A 225 22.38 10.04 -20.96
N PHE A 226 21.93 9.98 -19.72
CA PHE A 226 22.66 10.34 -18.52
C PHE A 226 22.83 9.17 -17.55
N PHE A 227 23.99 9.09 -16.89
CA PHE A 227 24.29 8.13 -15.83
C PHE A 227 24.95 8.85 -14.65
N ALA A 228 24.32 8.79 -13.48
CA ALA A 228 24.72 9.53 -12.28
C ALA A 228 25.80 8.78 -11.44
N PHE A 229 26.04 7.50 -11.75
CA PHE A 229 27.03 6.63 -11.11
C PHE A 229 26.74 6.31 -9.65
N GLY A 230 27.03 7.21 -8.71
CA GLY A 230 26.70 6.94 -7.33
C GLY A 230 26.79 8.16 -6.41
N GLY A 231 26.17 8.05 -5.25
CA GLY A 231 25.77 9.21 -4.45
C GLY A 231 24.26 9.20 -4.26
N ASP A 232 23.76 10.05 -3.36
CA ASP A 232 22.31 10.31 -3.26
C ASP A 232 22.01 11.51 -4.18
N ASP A 233 21.69 11.26 -5.44
CA ASP A 233 21.68 12.26 -6.50
C ASP A 233 20.32 12.95 -6.68
N VAL A 234 20.33 14.17 -7.23
CA VAL A 234 19.11 14.92 -7.60
C VAL A 234 19.23 15.39 -9.05
N ILE A 235 18.57 14.68 -9.96
CA ILE A 235 18.69 14.92 -11.40
C ILE A 235 17.34 15.36 -11.98
N ASP A 236 17.36 16.39 -12.82
CA ASP A 236 16.21 16.92 -13.58
C ASP A 236 16.52 16.87 -15.08
N GLY A 237 15.77 16.09 -15.87
CA GLY A 237 15.95 15.98 -17.33
C GLY A 237 15.59 17.26 -18.07
N GLY A 238 14.53 17.94 -17.63
CA GLY A 238 14.09 19.20 -18.18
C GLY A 238 13.11 19.02 -19.34
N ARG A 239 13.51 19.23 -20.59
CA ARG A 239 12.67 18.87 -21.75
C ARG A 239 13.43 17.93 -22.66
N GLY A 240 12.70 17.09 -23.39
CA GLY A 240 13.31 16.09 -24.25
C GLY A 240 12.78 14.72 -23.90
N ASN A 241 13.13 13.70 -24.68
CA ASN A 241 12.91 12.31 -24.28
C ASN A 241 14.22 11.82 -23.65
N ASP A 242 14.30 11.96 -22.35
CA ASP A 242 15.52 11.76 -21.58
C ASP A 242 15.64 10.32 -21.10
N ARG A 243 16.88 9.84 -21.03
CA ARG A 243 17.22 8.57 -20.38
C ARG A 243 18.18 8.87 -19.23
N ILE A 244 17.74 8.66 -18.01
CA ILE A 244 18.51 8.97 -16.79
C ILE A 244 18.66 7.70 -15.95
N ASP A 245 19.86 7.41 -15.48
CA ASP A 245 20.16 6.27 -14.62
C ASP A 245 20.96 6.75 -13.39
N GLY A 246 20.38 6.64 -12.20
CA GLY A 246 20.91 7.16 -10.92
C GLY A 246 22.14 6.40 -10.41
N GLY A 247 22.17 5.09 -10.64
CA GLY A 247 23.32 4.27 -10.30
C GLY A 247 23.25 3.73 -8.85
N THR A 248 24.06 4.22 -7.92
CA THR A 248 24.09 3.70 -6.53
C THR A 248 23.90 4.79 -5.49
N GLY A 249 22.96 4.63 -4.58
CA GLY A 249 22.60 5.59 -3.53
C GLY A 249 21.10 5.85 -3.59
N ASN A 250 20.58 6.74 -2.74
CA ASN A 250 19.15 7.08 -2.73
C ASN A 250 18.91 8.31 -3.60
N ASP A 251 18.49 8.07 -4.84
CA ASP A 251 18.42 9.08 -5.87
C ASP A 251 17.03 9.72 -5.98
N THR A 252 16.98 10.96 -6.45
CA THR A 252 15.76 11.69 -6.82
C THR A 252 15.87 12.11 -8.27
N LEU A 253 15.11 11.45 -9.15
CA LEU A 253 15.16 11.65 -10.59
C LEU A 253 13.86 12.27 -11.09
N SER A 254 13.95 13.33 -11.89
CA SER A 254 12.83 13.93 -12.61
C SER A 254 13.09 13.90 -14.12
N GLY A 255 12.12 13.44 -14.92
CA GLY A 255 12.20 13.42 -16.38
C GLY A 255 11.91 14.79 -16.98
N GLY A 256 10.71 15.32 -16.72
CA GLY A 256 10.33 16.67 -17.13
C GLY A 256 9.33 16.65 -18.28
N ASP A 257 9.51 17.46 -19.32
CA ASP A 257 8.65 17.47 -20.51
C ASP A 257 9.15 16.46 -21.55
N GLY A 258 8.40 15.40 -21.85
CA GLY A 258 8.70 14.45 -22.91
C GLY A 258 8.46 13.00 -22.48
N ASN A 259 8.86 12.01 -23.30
CA ASN A 259 8.72 10.60 -22.92
C ASN A 259 10.06 10.09 -22.39
N ASP A 260 10.17 10.02 -21.08
CA ASP A 260 11.43 9.80 -20.39
C ASP A 260 11.62 8.34 -19.95
N THR A 261 12.84 7.96 -19.65
CA THR A 261 13.22 6.68 -19.06
C THR A 261 14.12 6.93 -17.86
N LEU A 262 13.58 6.79 -16.66
CA LEU A 262 14.29 6.96 -15.39
C LEU A 262 14.60 5.59 -14.79
N ILE A 263 15.85 5.38 -14.39
CA ILE A 263 16.34 4.17 -13.73
C ILE A 263 16.95 4.61 -12.40
N GLY A 264 16.37 4.21 -11.27
CA GLY A 264 16.87 4.53 -9.92
C GLY A 264 18.22 3.87 -9.69
N GLY A 265 18.22 2.54 -9.63
CA GLY A 265 19.46 1.76 -9.58
C GLY A 265 19.54 0.96 -8.29
N VAL A 266 20.55 1.21 -7.45
CA VAL A 266 20.71 0.55 -6.15
C VAL A 266 20.50 1.56 -5.04
N GLY A 267 19.47 1.40 -4.24
CA GLY A 267 19.12 2.30 -3.14
C GLY A 267 17.62 2.50 -3.05
N ASN A 268 17.16 3.43 -2.22
CA ASN A 268 15.74 3.75 -2.12
C ASN A 268 15.47 5.06 -2.88
N ASP A 269 14.94 4.93 -4.08
CA ASP A 269 14.90 6.02 -5.05
C ASP A 269 13.52 6.68 -5.14
N ILE A 270 13.50 7.94 -5.58
CA ILE A 270 12.30 8.72 -5.88
C ILE A 270 12.32 9.12 -7.35
N LEU A 271 11.33 8.66 -8.12
CA LEU A 271 11.25 8.87 -9.56
C LEU A 271 9.98 9.67 -9.93
N ASP A 272 10.13 10.77 -10.66
CA ASP A 272 9.03 11.59 -11.20
C ASP A 272 9.19 11.74 -12.72
N GLY A 273 8.38 11.02 -13.51
CA GLY A 273 8.44 11.09 -14.97
C GLY A 273 8.12 12.48 -15.53
N GLY A 274 7.26 13.23 -14.85
CA GLY A 274 6.79 14.52 -15.33
C GLY A 274 5.67 14.39 -16.36
N ALA A 275 5.82 15.06 -17.50
CA ALA A 275 4.82 15.23 -18.53
C ALA A 275 5.16 14.43 -19.79
N GLY A 276 4.54 13.27 -19.93
CA GLY A 276 4.60 12.45 -21.13
C GLY A 276 4.32 11.02 -20.77
N SER A 277 4.69 10.07 -21.63
CA SER A 277 4.51 8.64 -21.33
C SER A 277 5.85 8.02 -21.01
N ASP A 278 6.11 7.86 -19.72
CA ASP A 278 7.45 7.61 -19.20
C ASP A 278 7.67 6.14 -18.81
N ILE A 279 8.93 5.77 -18.57
CA ILE A 279 9.32 4.49 -17.99
C ILE A 279 10.09 4.79 -16.70
N LEU A 280 9.56 4.35 -15.57
CA LEU A 280 10.16 4.51 -14.25
C LEU A 280 10.57 3.14 -13.72
N ASP A 281 11.87 2.89 -13.63
CA ASP A 281 12.47 1.65 -13.14
C ASP A 281 13.19 1.92 -11.82
N GLY A 282 12.62 1.52 -10.68
CA GLY A 282 13.23 1.74 -9.37
C GLY A 282 14.53 0.96 -9.17
N GLY A 283 14.63 -0.24 -9.75
CA GLY A 283 15.78 -1.09 -9.58
C GLY A 283 15.75 -1.89 -8.28
N ALA A 284 16.77 -1.74 -7.44
CA ALA A 284 17.00 -2.53 -6.25
C ALA A 284 16.94 -1.66 -4.98
N GLY A 285 15.86 -1.82 -4.22
CA GLY A 285 15.70 -1.23 -2.91
C GLY A 285 14.22 -1.08 -2.59
N VAL A 286 13.83 0.05 -2.01
CA VAL A 286 12.43 0.42 -1.76
C VAL A 286 12.17 1.76 -2.42
N ASP A 287 11.53 1.69 -3.57
CA ASP A 287 11.47 2.80 -4.51
C ASP A 287 10.08 3.42 -4.58
N ARG A 288 10.05 4.71 -4.92
CA ARG A 288 8.83 5.52 -4.96
C ARG A 288 8.67 6.26 -6.29
N ALA A 289 7.62 5.95 -7.03
CA ALA A 289 7.16 6.80 -8.13
C ALA A 289 6.30 7.96 -7.57
N SER A 290 6.57 9.19 -8.00
CA SER A 290 5.86 10.39 -7.58
C SER A 290 5.18 11.06 -8.77
N PHE A 291 3.93 11.50 -8.56
CA PHE A 291 3.13 12.18 -9.56
C PHE A 291 2.53 13.47 -8.97
N SER A 292 2.51 14.53 -9.76
CA SER A 292 1.95 15.83 -9.36
C SER A 292 0.42 15.86 -9.50
N GLY A 293 -0.28 16.75 -8.79
CA GLY A 293 -1.76 16.86 -8.88
C GLY A 293 -2.51 16.01 -7.85
N LYS A 294 -3.78 15.67 -8.12
CA LYS A 294 -4.62 14.87 -7.21
C LYS A 294 -4.79 13.46 -7.74
N SER A 295 -4.99 12.49 -6.86
CA SER A 295 -5.33 11.10 -7.21
C SER A 295 -6.48 11.00 -8.23
N SER A 296 -7.49 11.90 -8.15
CA SER A 296 -8.60 11.98 -9.10
C SER A 296 -8.20 12.32 -10.55
N ASP A 297 -6.99 12.83 -10.77
CA ASP A 297 -6.46 13.14 -12.09
C ASP A 297 -5.86 11.91 -12.79
N TYR A 298 -5.76 10.78 -12.09
CA TYR A 298 -5.06 9.58 -12.53
C TYR A 298 -5.92 8.31 -12.50
N ALA A 299 -5.55 7.37 -13.35
CA ALA A 299 -6.03 6.00 -13.30
C ALA A 299 -4.87 5.02 -13.31
N ILE A 300 -5.02 3.93 -12.56
CA ILE A 300 -4.10 2.80 -12.59
C ILE A 300 -4.52 1.88 -13.72
N VAL A 301 -3.58 1.56 -14.60
CA VAL A 301 -3.75 0.62 -15.70
C VAL A 301 -2.91 -0.61 -15.40
N TYR A 302 -3.56 -1.76 -15.26
CA TYR A 302 -2.90 -3.03 -15.04
C TYR A 302 -2.95 -3.89 -16.30
N ASP A 303 -1.78 -4.29 -16.79
CA ASP A 303 -1.64 -5.16 -17.96
C ASP A 303 -1.35 -6.60 -17.53
N ALA A 304 -2.42 -7.40 -17.52
CA ALA A 304 -2.40 -8.82 -17.19
C ALA A 304 -1.51 -9.68 -18.10
N SER A 305 -1.13 -9.17 -19.27
CA SER A 305 -0.35 -9.91 -20.26
C SER A 305 1.15 -9.83 -20.01
N SER A 306 1.58 -8.91 -19.13
CA SER A 306 2.98 -8.73 -18.78
C SER A 306 3.45 -9.82 -17.80
N THR A 307 4.57 -10.47 -18.12
CA THR A 307 5.21 -11.46 -17.24
C THR A 307 5.95 -10.82 -16.05
N THR A 308 6.05 -9.49 -16.02
CA THR A 308 6.71 -8.70 -14.97
C THR A 308 5.75 -7.90 -14.10
N GLY A 309 4.42 -8.06 -14.26
CA GLY A 309 3.44 -7.37 -13.40
C GLY A 309 3.41 -5.85 -13.62
N ALA A 310 3.34 -5.40 -14.88
CA ALA A 310 3.48 -3.98 -15.22
C ALA A 310 2.23 -3.18 -14.81
N PHE A 311 2.33 -2.49 -13.69
CA PHE A 311 1.48 -1.37 -13.36
C PHE A 311 1.84 -0.18 -14.23
N LYS A 312 0.81 0.50 -14.70
CA LYS A 312 0.92 1.76 -15.41
C LYS A 312 0.07 2.81 -14.73
N ILE A 313 0.50 4.05 -14.77
CA ILE A 313 -0.28 5.19 -14.30
C ILE A 313 -0.68 5.99 -15.52
N LYS A 314 -1.98 6.30 -15.65
CA LYS A 314 -2.51 7.08 -16.75
C LYS A 314 -3.06 8.39 -16.24
N HIS A 315 -2.52 9.50 -16.73
CA HIS A 315 -3.09 10.81 -16.48
C HIS A 315 -4.37 10.98 -17.32
N LEU A 316 -5.51 11.27 -16.67
CA LEU A 316 -6.83 11.26 -17.30
C LEU A 316 -7.03 12.41 -18.30
N ALA A 317 -6.52 13.60 -17.99
CA ALA A 317 -6.68 14.78 -18.85
C ALA A 317 -5.81 14.72 -20.12
N THR A 318 -4.54 14.33 -20.00
CA THR A 318 -3.59 14.29 -21.12
C THR A 318 -3.64 12.96 -21.87
N GLY A 319 -4.06 11.89 -21.22
CA GLY A 319 -4.06 10.53 -21.77
C GLY A 319 -2.69 9.85 -21.76
N ALA A 320 -1.67 10.54 -21.25
CA ALA A 320 -0.32 10.04 -21.05
C ALA A 320 -0.29 8.80 -20.13
N VAL A 321 0.63 7.85 -20.39
CA VAL A 321 0.71 6.58 -19.66
C VAL A 321 2.15 6.25 -19.29
N ASP A 322 2.40 6.19 -17.99
CA ASP A 322 3.70 5.88 -17.42
C ASP A 322 3.78 4.41 -17.03
N THR A 323 4.92 3.79 -17.27
CA THR A 323 5.19 2.38 -16.97
C THR A 323 6.08 2.26 -15.74
N LEU A 324 5.64 1.49 -14.75
CA LEU A 324 6.37 1.28 -13.51
C LEU A 324 7.03 -0.10 -13.50
N ILE A 325 8.31 -0.14 -13.15
CA ILE A 325 9.14 -1.35 -13.04
C ILE A 325 9.89 -1.25 -11.70
N GLY A 326 9.85 -2.29 -10.87
CA GLY A 326 10.57 -2.29 -9.59
C GLY A 326 10.22 -1.12 -8.67
N ILE A 327 8.94 -0.70 -8.63
CA ILE A 327 8.47 0.38 -7.74
C ILE A 327 7.61 -0.24 -6.63
N GLU A 328 7.91 0.09 -5.37
CA GLU A 328 7.16 -0.40 -4.21
C GLU A 328 6.05 0.57 -3.78
N THR A 329 6.22 1.86 -4.04
CA THR A 329 5.29 2.91 -3.60
C THR A 329 4.95 3.89 -4.73
N VAL A 330 3.66 4.21 -4.88
CA VAL A 330 3.20 5.29 -5.76
C VAL A 330 2.65 6.42 -4.90
N SER A 331 3.08 7.65 -5.14
CA SER A 331 2.51 8.82 -4.49
C SER A 331 1.95 9.81 -5.51
N ILE A 332 0.74 10.27 -5.24
CA ILE A 332 0.04 11.26 -6.04
C ILE A 332 -0.50 12.28 -5.06
N GLY A 333 0.11 13.46 -4.96
CA GLY A 333 -0.31 14.61 -4.11
C GLY A 333 -1.05 14.32 -2.79
N ASP A 334 -2.33 13.92 -2.86
CA ASP A 334 -3.23 13.61 -1.75
C ASP A 334 -3.27 12.13 -1.29
N VAL A 335 -2.59 11.21 -1.98
CA VAL A 335 -2.60 9.76 -1.71
C VAL A 335 -1.20 9.15 -1.83
N GLN A 336 -0.92 8.15 -1.00
CA GLN A 336 0.24 7.27 -1.13
C GLN A 336 -0.23 5.81 -1.11
N LEU A 337 0.18 5.04 -2.11
CA LEU A 337 -0.24 3.66 -2.34
C LEU A 337 0.98 2.74 -2.30
N SER A 338 0.85 1.60 -1.64
CA SER A 338 1.80 0.49 -1.83
C SER A 338 1.44 -0.25 -3.12
N VAL A 339 2.43 -0.53 -3.97
CA VAL A 339 2.25 -1.32 -5.20
C VAL A 339 1.90 -2.78 -4.88
N THR A 340 2.46 -3.35 -3.80
CA THR A 340 2.02 -4.64 -3.27
C THR A 340 0.56 -4.58 -2.83
N GLY A 341 0.17 -3.56 -2.06
CA GLY A 341 -1.22 -3.37 -1.66
C GLY A 341 -2.18 -3.15 -2.83
N LEU A 342 -1.71 -2.49 -3.90
CA LEU A 342 -2.45 -2.29 -5.15
C LEU A 342 -2.59 -3.60 -5.94
N PHE A 343 -1.54 -4.42 -6.01
CA PHE A 343 -1.56 -5.73 -6.64
C PHE A 343 -2.46 -6.69 -5.88
N ASP A 344 -2.38 -6.71 -4.57
CA ASP A 344 -3.27 -7.47 -3.70
C ASP A 344 -4.72 -6.99 -3.85
N HIS A 345 -4.94 -5.68 -4.00
CA HIS A 345 -6.27 -5.11 -4.28
C HIS A 345 -6.80 -5.52 -5.66
N LEU A 346 -5.98 -5.49 -6.70
CA LEU A 346 -6.38 -5.94 -8.05
C LEU A 346 -6.59 -7.45 -8.12
N GLN A 347 -5.76 -8.25 -7.45
CA GLN A 347 -5.97 -9.69 -7.33
C GLN A 347 -7.19 -10.03 -6.48
N GLY A 348 -7.50 -9.24 -5.45
CA GLY A 348 -8.73 -9.36 -4.66
C GLY A 348 -9.98 -8.99 -5.46
N ARG A 349 -9.91 -7.97 -6.32
CA ARG A 349 -11.02 -7.51 -7.16
C ARG A 349 -11.25 -8.37 -8.41
N PHE A 350 -10.18 -8.94 -8.99
CA PHE A 350 -10.20 -9.64 -10.29
C PHE A 350 -9.72 -11.11 -10.25
N GLY A 351 -9.32 -11.63 -9.09
CA GLY A 351 -8.76 -12.98 -8.92
C GLY A 351 -7.28 -13.10 -9.34
N PRO A 352 -6.63 -14.27 -9.19
CA PRO A 352 -5.29 -14.49 -9.71
C PRO A 352 -5.32 -14.34 -11.24
N VAL A 353 -4.72 -13.26 -11.72
CA VAL A 353 -4.60 -12.99 -13.14
C VAL A 353 -3.65 -14.03 -13.73
N ALA A 354 -4.20 -15.01 -14.45
CA ALA A 354 -3.40 -16.08 -15.06
C ALA A 354 -2.31 -15.46 -15.95
N ALA A 355 -1.05 -15.86 -15.73
CA ALA A 355 0.08 -15.42 -16.55
C ALA A 355 -0.22 -15.64 -18.04
N GLY A 356 -0.23 -14.56 -18.82
CA GLY A 356 -0.59 -14.58 -20.25
C GLY A 356 -2.06 -14.25 -20.58
N SER A 357 -2.85 -13.79 -19.60
CA SER A 357 -4.16 -13.17 -19.83
C SER A 357 -4.02 -11.89 -20.68
N LYS A 358 -4.89 -11.68 -21.66
CA LYS A 358 -4.81 -10.53 -22.60
C LYS A 358 -5.63 -9.30 -22.14
N ASN A 359 -6.06 -9.26 -20.88
CA ASN A 359 -7.00 -8.26 -20.39
C ASN A 359 -6.26 -7.07 -19.78
N THR A 360 -6.62 -5.85 -20.19
CA THR A 360 -6.13 -4.61 -19.56
C THR A 360 -7.23 -4.04 -18.67
N PHE A 361 -6.91 -3.73 -17.42
CA PHE A 361 -7.85 -3.17 -16.45
C PHE A 361 -7.47 -1.71 -16.17
N GLN A 362 -8.43 -0.79 -16.22
CA GLN A 362 -8.21 0.61 -15.85
C GLN A 362 -9.10 0.96 -14.65
N MET A 363 -8.50 1.47 -13.57
CA MET A 363 -9.18 1.87 -12.35
C MET A 363 -8.86 3.32 -12.02
N VAL A 364 -9.87 4.18 -11.91
CA VAL A 364 -9.69 5.57 -11.47
C VAL A 364 -9.44 5.59 -9.97
N LEU A 365 -8.44 6.35 -9.52
CA LEU A 365 -8.17 6.54 -8.10
C LEU A 365 -9.09 7.65 -7.57
N THR A 366 -10.02 7.31 -6.68
CA THR A 366 -10.79 8.31 -5.92
C THR A 366 -10.39 8.21 -4.45
N ALA A 367 -10.12 9.36 -3.83
CA ALA A 367 -9.60 9.48 -2.46
C ALA A 367 -10.57 9.04 -1.34
N THR A 368 -11.54 8.15 -1.62
CA THR A 368 -12.65 7.82 -0.71
C THR A 368 -12.89 6.32 -0.48
N SER A 369 -12.00 5.41 -0.86
CA SER A 369 -12.17 3.97 -0.55
C SER A 369 -11.20 3.49 0.52
N ASP A 370 -11.49 3.87 1.77
CA ASP A 370 -10.92 3.24 2.97
C ASP A 370 -11.66 1.90 3.22
N ASP A 371 -11.23 0.82 2.57
CA ASP A 371 -11.22 -0.53 3.19
C ASP A 371 -10.59 -1.60 2.26
N PRO A 372 -9.65 -2.44 2.75
CA PRO A 372 -9.04 -3.54 2.00
C PRO A 372 -9.94 -4.80 2.04
N PHE A 373 -10.16 -5.48 0.90
CA PHE A 373 -11.06 -6.66 0.87
C PHE A 373 -10.52 -7.91 0.12
N VAL A 374 -10.27 -8.95 0.92
CA VAL A 374 -10.49 -10.43 0.87
C VAL A 374 -10.44 -11.26 -0.44
N ALA A 375 -9.30 -11.95 -0.61
CA ALA A 375 -8.90 -13.29 -1.12
C ALA A 375 -9.72 -14.27 -2.01
N ASP A 376 -11.03 -14.15 -2.26
CA ASP A 376 -11.74 -15.05 -3.19
C ASP A 376 -12.71 -14.18 -3.99
N ILE A 377 -12.82 -14.29 -5.33
CA ILE A 377 -14.03 -13.75 -6.00
C ILE A 377 -15.10 -14.81 -5.79
N PRO A 378 -16.01 -14.63 -4.81
CA PRO A 378 -17.03 -15.61 -4.57
C PRO A 378 -17.97 -15.54 -5.78
N GLU A 379 -18.52 -16.69 -6.18
CA GLU A 379 -19.70 -16.70 -7.04
C GLU A 379 -20.76 -15.76 -6.42
N ILE A 380 -21.60 -15.12 -7.25
CA ILE A 380 -22.80 -14.50 -6.66
C ILE A 380 -23.71 -15.66 -6.27
N ASP A 381 -23.59 -16.06 -5.01
CA ASP A 381 -24.36 -17.10 -4.36
C ASP A 381 -25.00 -16.51 -3.11
N GLY A 382 -26.20 -15.95 -3.30
CA GLY A 382 -26.92 -15.24 -2.25
C GLY A 382 -27.27 -13.78 -2.58
N ALA A 383 -27.77 -13.11 -1.54
CA ALA A 383 -28.12 -11.70 -1.57
C ALA A 383 -26.89 -10.81 -1.79
N PHE A 384 -27.05 -9.75 -2.57
CA PHE A 384 -25.96 -8.82 -2.86
C PHE A 384 -26.50 -7.46 -3.26
N SER A 385 -25.62 -6.46 -3.20
CA SER A 385 -25.82 -5.17 -3.85
C SER A 385 -24.66 -4.86 -4.80
N ALA A 386 -24.97 -4.31 -5.98
CA ALA A 386 -24.03 -3.79 -6.94
C ALA A 386 -24.30 -2.30 -7.16
N SER A 387 -23.30 -1.46 -6.96
CA SER A 387 -23.40 -0.02 -7.17
C SER A 387 -22.37 0.43 -8.20
N ALA A 388 -22.75 1.38 -9.07
CA ALA A 388 -21.85 2.01 -10.02
C ALA A 388 -22.28 3.46 -10.28
N LEU A 389 -21.30 4.32 -10.52
CA LEU A 389 -21.51 5.68 -11.00
C LEU A 389 -21.41 5.67 -12.53
N VAL A 390 -22.49 6.03 -13.22
CA VAL A 390 -22.62 5.77 -14.66
C VAL A 390 -23.08 7.01 -15.40
N ARG A 391 -22.46 7.27 -16.55
CA ARG A 391 -22.92 8.26 -17.54
C ARG A 391 -23.14 7.56 -18.87
N PHE A 392 -24.30 7.77 -19.48
CA PHE A 392 -24.60 7.30 -20.84
C PHE A 392 -24.52 8.47 -21.79
N ASP A 393 -23.66 8.42 -22.81
CA ASP A 393 -23.40 9.54 -23.73
C ASP A 393 -24.12 9.39 -25.08
N ASN A 394 -24.69 8.21 -25.37
CA ASN A 394 -25.46 7.97 -26.60
C ASN A 394 -26.54 6.91 -26.38
N LEU A 395 -27.72 7.32 -25.89
CA LEU A 395 -28.84 6.40 -25.65
C LEU A 395 -29.47 5.91 -26.95
N ALA A 396 -29.60 6.80 -27.94
CA ALA A 396 -30.28 6.51 -29.20
C ALA A 396 -29.47 5.58 -30.13
N GLY A 397 -28.15 5.60 -30.02
CA GLY A 397 -27.23 4.77 -30.82
C GLY A 397 -26.90 3.41 -30.22
N GLY A 398 -27.33 3.13 -28.98
CA GLY A 398 -27.09 1.86 -28.30
C GLY A 398 -28.38 1.09 -28.01
N ASN A 399 -28.29 -0.23 -28.01
CA ASN A 399 -29.37 -1.14 -27.64
C ASN A 399 -28.88 -2.01 -26.48
N TYR A 400 -29.55 -1.94 -25.33
CA TYR A 400 -29.18 -2.69 -24.11
C TYR A 400 -27.73 -2.46 -23.66
N GLN A 401 -27.32 -1.20 -23.58
CA GLN A 401 -25.99 -0.82 -23.07
C GLN A 401 -25.86 -1.24 -21.60
N ARG A 402 -25.03 -2.26 -21.33
CA ARG A 402 -24.83 -2.82 -19.99
C ARG A 402 -23.84 -1.99 -19.19
N VAL A 403 -24.15 -1.78 -17.93
CA VAL A 403 -23.20 -1.29 -16.92
C VAL A 403 -22.30 -2.45 -16.50
N PHE A 404 -22.91 -3.57 -16.13
CA PHE A 404 -22.21 -4.84 -15.94
C PHE A 404 -23.10 -6.02 -16.39
N ASP A 405 -22.47 -7.13 -16.72
CA ASP A 405 -23.09 -8.39 -17.14
C ASP A 405 -22.19 -9.55 -16.67
N THR A 406 -22.66 -10.38 -15.74
CA THR A 406 -21.87 -11.46 -15.12
C THR A 406 -22.64 -12.77 -15.05
N GLY A 407 -22.00 -13.86 -15.51
CA GLY A 407 -22.58 -15.20 -15.49
C GLY A 407 -22.18 -16.06 -16.70
N ASN A 408 -22.92 -17.15 -16.92
CA ASN A 408 -22.59 -18.19 -17.91
C ASN A 408 -23.21 -17.94 -19.30
N GLY A 409 -23.18 -16.69 -19.78
CA GLY A 409 -23.67 -16.30 -21.10
C GLY A 409 -25.19 -16.31 -21.23
N ALA A 410 -25.70 -16.03 -22.45
CA ALA A 410 -27.11 -15.72 -22.73
C ALA A 410 -28.18 -16.76 -22.32
N TRP A 411 -27.77 -17.95 -21.85
CA TRP A 411 -28.67 -19.03 -21.46
C TRP A 411 -28.29 -19.71 -20.14
N GLY A 412 -27.24 -19.23 -19.46
CA GLY A 412 -26.86 -19.67 -18.11
C GLY A 412 -27.34 -18.68 -17.05
N ASP A 413 -27.09 -19.00 -15.78
CA ASP A 413 -27.38 -18.06 -14.70
C ASP A 413 -26.55 -16.79 -14.91
N ASN A 414 -27.23 -15.65 -14.91
CA ASN A 414 -26.66 -14.37 -15.34
C ASN A 414 -27.28 -13.22 -14.57
N VAL A 415 -26.48 -12.20 -14.26
CA VAL A 415 -26.92 -11.02 -13.51
C VAL A 415 -26.38 -9.79 -14.21
N TRP A 416 -27.25 -8.82 -14.50
CA TRP A 416 -26.84 -7.61 -15.22
C TRP A 416 -27.62 -6.37 -14.80
N LEU A 417 -26.97 -5.21 -14.95
CA LEU A 417 -27.55 -3.87 -14.80
C LEU A 417 -27.28 -3.08 -16.08
N GLY A 418 -28.29 -2.39 -16.62
CA GLY A 418 -28.10 -1.65 -17.87
C GLY A 418 -29.34 -0.99 -18.45
N GLN A 419 -29.13 -0.23 -19.52
CA GLN A 419 -30.19 0.37 -20.33
C GLN A 419 -31.12 -0.72 -20.89
N VAL A 420 -32.42 -0.42 -21.01
CA VAL A 420 -33.36 -1.26 -21.75
C VAL A 420 -33.59 -0.71 -23.15
N GLY A 421 -33.31 -1.52 -24.17
CA GLY A 421 -33.44 -1.10 -25.57
C GLY A 421 -32.56 0.11 -25.86
N SER A 422 -33.08 1.06 -26.64
CA SER A 422 -32.46 2.38 -26.89
C SER A 422 -33.14 3.52 -26.12
N GLY A 423 -33.89 3.19 -25.06
CA GLY A 423 -34.69 4.12 -24.29
C GLY A 423 -33.95 4.75 -23.11
N ARG A 424 -34.71 5.42 -22.23
CA ARG A 424 -34.20 6.05 -21.00
C ARG A 424 -34.40 5.18 -19.75
N ASP A 425 -34.79 3.93 -19.95
CA ASP A 425 -35.12 3.01 -18.88
C ASP A 425 -33.85 2.30 -18.39
N MET A 426 -33.70 2.21 -17.07
CA MET A 426 -32.65 1.40 -16.43
C MET A 426 -33.27 0.10 -15.91
N ALA A 427 -32.62 -1.04 -16.10
CA ALA A 427 -33.08 -2.31 -15.58
C ALA A 427 -31.99 -3.07 -14.85
N PHE A 428 -32.42 -3.80 -13.83
CA PHE A 428 -31.65 -4.82 -13.15
C PHE A 428 -32.36 -6.16 -13.38
N GLU A 429 -31.62 -7.16 -13.85
CA GLU A 429 -32.14 -8.50 -14.11
C GLU A 429 -31.25 -9.58 -13.52
N ILE A 430 -31.92 -10.59 -12.99
CA ILE A 430 -31.35 -11.87 -12.58
C ILE A 430 -31.99 -12.94 -13.45
N LEU A 431 -31.18 -13.65 -14.22
CA LEU A 431 -31.57 -14.83 -14.99
C LEU A 431 -31.12 -16.05 -14.19
N THR A 432 -32.06 -16.86 -13.71
CA THR A 432 -31.76 -18.10 -12.97
C THR A 432 -32.55 -19.26 -13.56
N GLY A 433 -31.88 -20.36 -13.92
CA GLY A 433 -32.49 -21.52 -14.54
C GLY A 433 -33.24 -21.20 -15.85
N GLY A 434 -32.78 -20.18 -16.59
CA GLY A 434 -33.43 -19.68 -17.81
C GLY A 434 -34.70 -18.84 -17.58
N THR A 435 -35.02 -18.49 -16.32
CA THR A 435 -36.16 -17.62 -15.98
C THR A 435 -35.65 -16.20 -15.68
N PRO A 436 -36.04 -15.18 -16.46
CA PRO A 436 -35.63 -13.81 -16.22
C PRO A 436 -36.51 -13.14 -15.16
N HIS A 437 -35.87 -12.57 -14.15
CA HIS A 437 -36.47 -11.73 -13.12
C HIS A 437 -35.93 -10.31 -13.30
N ARG A 438 -36.79 -9.37 -13.72
CA ARG A 438 -36.37 -8.02 -14.10
C ARG A 438 -37.19 -6.95 -13.41
N ILE A 439 -36.51 -5.97 -12.83
CA ILE A 439 -37.09 -4.70 -12.41
C ILE A 439 -36.62 -3.58 -13.34
N VAL A 440 -37.51 -2.63 -13.63
CA VAL A 440 -37.24 -1.54 -14.58
C VAL A 440 -37.64 -0.21 -13.96
N ALA A 441 -36.68 0.72 -13.85
CA ALA A 441 -36.93 2.10 -13.51
C ALA A 441 -37.16 2.91 -14.79
N LYS A 442 -38.39 3.41 -14.95
CA LYS A 442 -38.80 4.18 -16.14
C LYS A 442 -38.18 5.57 -16.17
N ASP A 443 -37.70 5.99 -17.34
CA ASP A 443 -37.08 7.30 -17.57
C ASP A 443 -35.95 7.65 -16.57
N ALA A 444 -35.28 6.64 -16.04
CA ALA A 444 -34.26 6.79 -15.01
C ALA A 444 -32.94 7.36 -15.56
N ILE A 445 -32.66 7.17 -16.85
CA ILE A 445 -31.40 7.59 -17.48
C ILE A 445 -31.56 8.96 -18.14
N VAL A 446 -30.57 9.83 -17.91
CA VAL A 446 -30.46 11.14 -18.56
C VAL A 446 -29.14 11.14 -19.32
N GLU A 447 -29.20 11.28 -20.65
CA GLU A 447 -28.01 11.28 -21.51
C GLU A 447 -27.06 12.41 -21.11
N GLY A 448 -25.76 12.11 -21.07
CA GLY A 448 -24.69 13.02 -20.67
C GLY A 448 -24.67 13.38 -19.18
N VAL A 449 -25.54 12.80 -18.36
CA VAL A 449 -25.61 13.07 -16.92
C VAL A 449 -25.19 11.83 -16.15
N GLU A 450 -24.22 12.01 -15.26
CA GLU A 450 -23.74 10.98 -14.37
C GLU A 450 -24.72 10.76 -13.22
N ALA A 451 -25.00 9.50 -12.88
CA ALA A 451 -25.81 9.14 -11.74
C ALA A 451 -25.34 7.82 -11.13
N ARG A 452 -25.44 7.70 -9.80
CA ARG A 452 -25.16 6.46 -9.10
C ARG A 452 -26.37 5.55 -9.20
N PHE A 453 -26.18 4.34 -9.70
CA PHE A 453 -27.20 3.30 -9.72
C PHE A 453 -26.77 2.16 -8.81
N THR A 454 -27.67 1.76 -7.91
CA THR A 454 -27.45 0.63 -7.01
C THR A 454 -28.55 -0.40 -7.24
N ALA A 455 -28.18 -1.56 -7.75
CA ALA A 455 -29.04 -2.72 -7.86
C ALA A 455 -28.81 -3.63 -6.65
N ALA A 456 -29.87 -4.15 -6.03
CA ALA A 456 -29.74 -5.08 -4.92
C ALA A 456 -30.79 -6.20 -4.99
N VAL A 457 -30.45 -7.34 -4.42
CA VAL A 457 -31.38 -8.45 -4.17
C VAL A 457 -31.17 -8.94 -2.75
N ASP A 458 -32.26 -9.03 -1.98
CA ASP A 458 -32.23 -9.48 -0.59
C ASP A 458 -32.25 -11.02 -0.50
N PRO A 459 -32.06 -11.62 0.70
CA PRO A 459 -32.09 -13.07 0.88
C PRO A 459 -33.43 -13.74 0.56
N ASN A 460 -34.51 -12.97 0.45
CA ASN A 460 -35.85 -13.43 0.08
C ASN A 460 -36.09 -13.32 -1.43
N GLY A 461 -35.13 -12.81 -2.19
CA GLY A 461 -35.20 -12.64 -3.64
C GLY A 461 -35.90 -11.36 -4.07
N ARG A 462 -36.17 -10.40 -3.15
CA ARG A 462 -36.71 -9.10 -3.54
C ARG A 462 -35.61 -8.26 -4.15
N MET A 463 -35.88 -7.78 -5.36
CA MET A 463 -34.97 -6.93 -6.11
C MET A 463 -35.33 -5.46 -5.89
N SER A 464 -34.32 -4.62 -5.73
CA SER A 464 -34.45 -3.16 -5.64
C SER A 464 -33.43 -2.46 -6.52
N LEU A 465 -33.80 -1.29 -7.03
CA LEU A 465 -32.95 -0.44 -7.86
C LEU A 465 -33.07 1.00 -7.36
N TYR A 466 -31.93 1.59 -7.04
CA TYR A 466 -31.80 2.96 -6.55
C TYR A 466 -31.07 3.82 -7.56
N LYS A 467 -31.44 5.10 -7.62
CA LYS A 467 -30.72 6.15 -8.33
C LYS A 467 -30.39 7.26 -7.35
N ASN A 468 -29.09 7.53 -7.14
CA ASN A 468 -28.60 8.49 -6.13
C ASN A 468 -29.28 8.26 -4.76
N ASP A 469 -29.25 7.01 -4.30
CA ASP A 469 -29.81 6.54 -3.03
C ASP A 469 -31.34 6.65 -2.88
N VAL A 470 -32.04 7.05 -3.94
CA VAL A 470 -33.51 7.05 -3.99
C VAL A 470 -33.99 5.78 -4.67
N LEU A 471 -34.89 5.03 -4.02
CA LEU A 471 -35.51 3.84 -4.60
C LEU A 471 -36.34 4.23 -5.83
N VAL A 472 -36.02 3.65 -7.00
CA VAL A 472 -36.66 3.95 -8.29
C VAL A 472 -37.37 2.77 -8.92
N ALA A 473 -37.03 1.53 -8.54
CA ALA A 473 -37.80 0.34 -8.87
C ALA A 473 -37.63 -0.75 -7.82
N GLN A 474 -38.65 -1.58 -7.64
CA GLN A 474 -38.61 -2.76 -6.78
C GLN A 474 -39.52 -3.86 -7.34
N GLY A 475 -39.26 -5.11 -6.99
CA GLY A 475 -40.07 -6.24 -7.44
C GLY A 475 -39.57 -7.58 -6.89
N GLU A 476 -40.38 -8.61 -7.12
CA GLU A 476 -40.03 -9.99 -6.75
C GLU A 476 -39.11 -10.59 -7.81
N GLY A 477 -38.03 -11.24 -7.36
CA GLY A 477 -37.02 -11.83 -8.20
C GLY A 477 -36.61 -13.23 -7.75
N ALA A 478 -35.31 -13.51 -7.87
CA ALA A 478 -34.70 -14.74 -7.38
C ALA A 478 -33.37 -14.41 -6.73
N VAL A 479 -33.02 -15.13 -5.67
CA VAL A 479 -31.68 -15.09 -5.10
C VAL A 479 -30.74 -15.82 -6.07
N PRO A 480 -29.71 -15.15 -6.62
CA PRO A 480 -28.74 -15.81 -7.48
C PRO A 480 -28.05 -16.95 -6.72
N ARG A 481 -27.77 -18.05 -7.42
CA ARG A 481 -27.00 -19.17 -6.89
C ARG A 481 -25.92 -19.54 -7.88
N ASP A 482 -24.73 -19.82 -7.37
CA ASP A 482 -23.58 -20.30 -8.14
C ASP A 482 -23.31 -19.47 -9.42
N VAL A 483 -23.57 -18.15 -9.39
CA VAL A 483 -23.32 -17.30 -10.56
C VAL A 483 -21.83 -17.05 -10.66
N ALA A 484 -21.19 -17.88 -11.48
CA ALA A 484 -19.77 -17.77 -11.79
C ALA A 484 -19.44 -16.38 -12.36
N ARG A 485 -18.55 -15.66 -11.66
CA ARG A 485 -18.05 -14.35 -12.08
C ARG A 485 -16.85 -14.42 -13.02
N MET A 486 -16.53 -15.60 -13.55
CA MET A 486 -15.40 -15.84 -14.48
C MET A 486 -15.54 -15.10 -15.82
N ASN A 487 -16.74 -14.64 -16.19
CA ASN A 487 -17.02 -13.90 -17.42
C ASN A 487 -17.63 -12.52 -17.14
N GLU A 488 -17.21 -11.86 -16.07
CA GLU A 488 -17.71 -10.51 -15.74
C GLU A 488 -17.32 -9.49 -16.83
N LEU A 489 -18.34 -8.87 -17.43
CA LEU A 489 -18.22 -7.87 -18.48
C LEU A 489 -18.74 -6.53 -17.97
N VAL A 490 -17.87 -5.51 -18.01
CA VAL A 490 -18.22 -4.13 -17.60
C VAL A 490 -18.29 -3.25 -18.85
N GLY A 491 -19.39 -2.52 -19.02
CA GLY A 491 -19.63 -1.71 -20.23
C GLY A 491 -19.86 -2.55 -21.50
N LYS A 492 -19.94 -3.87 -21.36
CA LYS A 492 -20.07 -4.86 -22.43
C LYS A 492 -21.10 -5.91 -22.04
N SER A 493 -21.51 -6.71 -23.01
CA SER A 493 -22.48 -7.77 -22.79
C SER A 493 -22.03 -9.09 -23.38
N ASN A 494 -22.49 -10.19 -22.78
CA ASN A 494 -22.36 -11.53 -23.35
C ASN A 494 -23.45 -11.83 -24.40
N TRP A 495 -24.38 -10.88 -24.63
CA TRP A 495 -25.43 -10.96 -25.63
C TRP A 495 -25.00 -10.30 -26.94
N ALA A 496 -24.98 -11.06 -28.04
CA ALA A 496 -24.52 -10.57 -29.35
C ALA A 496 -25.36 -9.43 -29.96
N THR A 497 -26.56 -9.19 -29.45
CA THR A 497 -27.47 -8.12 -29.90
C THR A 497 -27.30 -6.81 -29.16
N ASP A 498 -26.52 -6.83 -28.08
CA ASP A 498 -26.33 -5.68 -27.21
C ASP A 498 -25.14 -4.87 -27.71
N THR A 499 -25.22 -3.56 -27.53
CA THR A 499 -24.13 -2.65 -27.87
C THR A 499 -23.31 -2.33 -26.64
N ASP A 500 -21.98 -2.26 -26.81
CA ASP A 500 -21.10 -1.71 -25.78
C ASP A 500 -21.59 -0.33 -25.31
N LEU A 501 -21.44 -0.06 -24.01
CA LEU A 501 -21.84 1.20 -23.42
C LEU A 501 -20.98 2.34 -23.97
N VAL A 502 -21.62 3.31 -24.60
CA VAL A 502 -21.02 4.57 -25.05
C VAL A 502 -21.23 5.59 -23.93
N GLY A 503 -20.20 5.77 -23.11
CA GLY A 503 -20.24 6.58 -21.90
C GLY A 503 -19.14 6.21 -20.92
N THR A 504 -19.37 6.45 -19.62
CA THR A 504 -18.40 6.17 -18.56
C THR A 504 -19.03 5.35 -17.44
N ILE A 505 -18.23 4.45 -16.85
CA ILE A 505 -18.59 3.68 -15.66
C ILE A 505 -17.44 3.86 -14.66
N TYR A 506 -17.79 4.30 -13.46
CA TYR A 506 -16.89 4.48 -12.32
C TYR A 506 -17.44 3.74 -11.10
N ASP A 507 -16.58 3.48 -10.12
CA ASP A 507 -16.96 2.94 -8.81
C ASP A 507 -17.83 1.67 -8.83
N LEU A 508 -17.70 0.78 -9.84
CA LEU A 508 -18.46 -0.47 -9.84
C LEU A 508 -18.00 -1.35 -8.67
N SER A 509 -18.87 -1.54 -7.69
CA SER A 509 -18.64 -2.36 -6.50
C SER A 509 -19.73 -3.40 -6.36
N PHE A 510 -19.36 -4.64 -6.06
CA PHE A 510 -20.27 -5.66 -5.56
C PHE A 510 -20.02 -5.81 -4.07
N LYS A 511 -21.08 -5.72 -3.28
CA LYS A 511 -21.04 -6.01 -1.86
C LYS A 511 -21.95 -7.21 -1.62
N PRO A 512 -21.48 -8.29 -1.00
CA PRO A 512 -22.41 -9.24 -0.41
C PRO A 512 -23.33 -8.44 0.51
N ASP A 513 -24.62 -8.75 0.49
CA ASP A 513 -25.53 -8.09 1.42
C ASP A 513 -25.17 -8.59 2.82
N LEU A 514 -24.34 -7.83 3.54
CA LEU A 514 -23.97 -8.11 4.94
C LEU A 514 -25.13 -7.84 5.90
N ALA A 515 -26.22 -7.25 5.40
CA ALA A 515 -27.49 -7.21 6.07
C ALA A 515 -28.31 -8.48 5.75
N ALA A 516 -27.69 -9.65 5.94
CA ALA A 516 -28.49 -10.85 6.17
C ALA A 516 -29.48 -10.53 7.29
N ASP A 517 -30.75 -10.91 7.09
CA ASP A 517 -31.79 -10.79 8.10
C ASP A 517 -31.24 -11.24 9.45
N ILE A 518 -31.54 -10.51 10.53
CA ILE A 518 -31.14 -10.98 11.85
C ILE A 518 -31.99 -12.21 12.16
N ASN A 519 -31.38 -13.37 12.04
CA ASN A 519 -32.01 -14.66 12.24
C ASN A 519 -31.15 -15.50 13.19
N GLY A 520 -31.47 -15.45 14.47
CA GLY A 520 -30.68 -16.12 15.51
C GLY A 520 -29.91 -15.16 16.41
N ALA A 521 -28.93 -15.73 17.12
CA ALA A 521 -28.07 -15.00 18.05
C ALA A 521 -27.20 -13.97 17.33
N PHE A 522 -26.99 -12.82 17.96
CA PHE A 522 -26.16 -11.77 17.39
C PHE A 522 -25.58 -10.85 18.47
N THR A 523 -24.61 -10.04 18.07
CA THR A 523 -24.14 -8.87 18.82
C THR A 523 -24.13 -7.66 17.91
N ALA A 524 -24.62 -6.53 18.39
CA ALA A 524 -24.52 -5.24 17.71
C ALA A 524 -23.76 -4.25 18.59
N ASN A 525 -22.80 -3.55 17.98
CA ASN A 525 -21.98 -2.54 18.63
C ASN A 525 -22.18 -1.21 17.93
N VAL A 526 -22.31 -0.11 18.67
CA VAL A 526 -22.59 1.22 18.10
C VAL A 526 -22.12 2.33 19.02
N HIS A 527 -21.59 3.42 18.45
CA HIS A 527 -21.28 4.63 19.19
C HIS A 527 -22.46 5.60 19.12
N ALA A 528 -22.91 6.08 20.27
CA ALA A 528 -24.04 7.00 20.34
C ALA A 528 -23.82 8.11 21.37
N ARG A 529 -24.25 9.32 21.00
CA ARG A 529 -24.31 10.50 21.86
C ARG A 529 -25.68 11.15 21.72
N PHE A 530 -26.34 11.39 22.85
CA PHE A 530 -27.62 12.10 22.93
C PHE A 530 -27.33 13.53 23.34
N ASP A 531 -27.64 14.51 22.49
CA ASP A 531 -27.36 15.93 22.74
C ASP A 531 -28.55 16.67 23.39
N ASP A 532 -29.77 16.13 23.29
CA ASP A 532 -30.98 16.66 23.92
C ASP A 532 -31.98 15.52 24.19
N LEU A 533 -32.14 15.11 25.45
CA LEU A 533 -33.07 14.03 25.83
C LEU A 533 -34.55 14.43 25.74
N ASP A 534 -34.84 15.74 25.82
CA ASP A 534 -36.18 16.33 25.80
C ASP A 534 -36.66 16.68 24.40
N ALA A 535 -35.80 16.58 23.37
CA ALA A 535 -36.11 16.87 21.97
C ALA A 535 -37.26 16.05 21.38
N GLY A 536 -37.60 14.91 22.00
CA GLY A 536 -38.73 14.09 21.60
C GLY A 536 -38.71 12.70 22.23
N GLY A 537 -39.85 12.01 22.19
CA GLY A 537 -39.97 10.66 22.73
C GLY A 537 -39.27 9.63 21.85
N TRP A 538 -38.63 8.64 22.48
CA TRP A 538 -38.15 7.41 21.82
C TRP A 538 -37.11 7.64 20.71
N GLN A 539 -36.14 8.51 20.97
CA GLN A 539 -34.99 8.70 20.08
C GLN A 539 -34.19 7.39 19.93
N ARG A 540 -34.19 6.83 18.71
CA ARG A 540 -33.54 5.55 18.38
C ARG A 540 -32.08 5.75 18.03
N VAL A 541 -31.23 4.89 18.60
CA VAL A 541 -29.85 4.71 18.15
C VAL A 541 -29.86 3.88 16.87
N PHE A 542 -30.58 2.75 16.88
CA PHE A 542 -30.92 2.00 15.68
C PHE A 542 -32.34 1.42 15.78
N ASP A 543 -32.95 1.26 14.61
CA ASP A 543 -34.24 0.61 14.38
C ASP A 543 -34.09 -0.31 13.16
N LEU A 544 -34.05 -1.61 13.42
CA LEU A 544 -33.84 -2.65 12.42
C LEU A 544 -35.13 -3.42 12.26
N GLY A 545 -35.63 -3.52 11.03
CA GLY A 545 -36.94 -4.09 10.72
C GLY A 545 -37.83 -3.11 9.95
N ASN A 546 -38.94 -3.62 9.44
CA ASN A 546 -39.85 -2.85 8.57
C ASN A 546 -41.04 -2.24 9.33
N GLY A 547 -40.85 -1.91 10.61
CA GLY A 547 -41.77 -1.11 11.40
C GLY A 547 -42.74 -1.94 12.27
N PRO A 548 -43.82 -1.33 12.79
CA PRO A 548 -44.56 -1.86 13.94
C PRO A 548 -45.32 -3.17 13.70
N ASN A 549 -45.43 -3.63 12.45
CA ASN A 549 -46.07 -4.89 12.08
C ASN A 549 -45.07 -5.96 11.59
N ALA A 550 -43.78 -5.73 11.80
CA ALA A 550 -42.69 -6.62 11.41
C ALA A 550 -41.92 -7.13 12.62
N ASP A 551 -40.99 -8.04 12.38
CA ASP A 551 -39.96 -8.42 13.35
C ASP A 551 -38.94 -7.28 13.42
N ASN A 552 -38.56 -6.88 14.65
CA ASN A 552 -37.73 -5.70 14.85
C ASN A 552 -36.65 -5.93 15.91
N VAL A 553 -35.52 -5.24 15.77
CA VAL A 553 -34.46 -5.13 16.76
C VAL A 553 -34.17 -3.64 16.97
N LEU A 554 -34.37 -3.17 18.21
CA LEU A 554 -34.44 -1.75 18.54
C LEU A 554 -33.50 -1.40 19.69
N LEU A 555 -32.75 -0.31 19.56
CA LEU A 555 -32.01 0.32 20.65
C LEU A 555 -32.33 1.81 20.69
N GLY A 556 -32.71 2.34 21.85
CA GLY A 556 -33.00 3.77 22.00
C GLY A 556 -33.42 4.18 23.40
N GLN A 557 -33.60 5.49 23.58
CA GLN A 557 -34.05 6.03 24.87
C GLN A 557 -35.52 5.69 25.16
N VAL A 558 -35.88 5.58 26.43
CA VAL A 558 -37.28 5.41 26.84
C VAL A 558 -37.94 6.77 27.04
N GLY A 559 -38.93 7.11 26.20
CA GLY A 559 -39.62 8.40 26.29
C GLY A 559 -38.63 9.57 26.19
N THR A 560 -38.64 10.46 27.18
CA THR A 560 -37.67 11.58 27.36
C THR A 560 -36.76 11.35 28.58
N SER A 561 -36.56 10.09 28.98
CA SER A 561 -35.75 9.76 30.16
C SER A 561 -34.30 9.44 29.80
N SER A 562 -33.44 9.37 30.82
CA SER A 562 -32.06 8.89 30.71
C SER A 562 -31.93 7.36 30.68
N ASP A 563 -33.02 6.62 30.46
CA ASP A 563 -33.00 5.16 30.40
C ASP A 563 -32.71 4.67 28.98
N MET A 564 -31.84 3.67 28.84
CA MET A 564 -31.55 3.00 27.57
C MET A 564 -32.31 1.68 27.48
N GLN A 565 -33.01 1.43 26.37
CA GLN A 565 -33.79 0.22 26.13
C GLN A 565 -33.27 -0.54 24.91
N PHE A 566 -33.07 -1.85 25.09
CA PHE A 566 -32.84 -2.80 24.01
C PHE A 566 -34.04 -3.76 23.91
N SER A 567 -34.65 -3.82 22.72
CA SER A 567 -35.87 -4.60 22.47
C SER A 567 -35.75 -5.46 21.21
N ILE A 568 -36.31 -6.66 21.28
CA ILE A 568 -36.48 -7.56 20.13
C ILE A 568 -37.96 -7.90 20.04
N VAL A 569 -38.53 -7.78 18.83
CA VAL A 569 -39.89 -8.15 18.47
C VAL A 569 -39.82 -9.27 17.44
N ASN A 570 -40.51 -10.38 17.69
CA ASN A 570 -40.59 -11.56 16.83
C ASN A 570 -42.04 -12.06 16.83
N GLY A 571 -42.82 -11.63 15.84
CA GLY A 571 -44.25 -11.80 15.72
C GLY A 571 -44.98 -11.27 16.94
N ASP A 572 -45.76 -12.15 17.58
CA ASP A 572 -46.51 -11.82 18.80
C ASP A 572 -45.65 -11.81 20.08
N LYS A 573 -44.35 -12.16 19.99
CA LYS A 573 -43.44 -12.23 21.13
C LYS A 573 -42.48 -11.06 21.14
N SER A 574 -42.16 -10.56 22.32
CA SER A 574 -41.13 -9.54 22.50
C SER A 574 -40.29 -9.78 23.74
N GLY A 575 -39.03 -9.37 23.68
CA GLY A 575 -38.09 -9.30 24.79
C GLY A 575 -37.59 -7.88 24.94
N THR A 576 -37.45 -7.38 26.17
CA THR A 576 -36.96 -6.02 26.40
C THR A 576 -36.17 -5.96 27.70
N ILE A 577 -35.00 -5.34 27.64
CA ILE A 577 -34.18 -5.01 28.80
C ILE A 577 -33.94 -3.50 28.84
N VAL A 578 -33.89 -2.93 30.06
CA VAL A 578 -33.77 -1.49 30.27
C VAL A 578 -32.65 -1.22 31.27
N ALA A 579 -31.66 -0.43 30.87
CA ALA A 579 -30.64 0.11 31.76
C ALA A 579 -31.10 1.48 32.28
N LYS A 580 -31.35 1.54 33.60
CA LYS A 580 -31.87 2.75 34.27
C LYS A 580 -30.79 3.81 34.43
N ASN A 581 -31.12 5.06 34.11
CA ASN A 581 -30.22 6.22 34.22
C ASN A 581 -28.85 6.03 33.52
N ALA A 582 -28.84 5.30 32.40
CA ALA A 582 -27.61 4.91 31.72
C ALA A 582 -27.12 5.97 30.71
N ILE A 583 -28.02 6.81 30.19
CA ILE A 583 -27.70 7.86 29.22
C ILE A 583 -27.26 9.12 29.96
N VAL A 584 -26.16 9.72 29.49
CA VAL A 584 -25.65 11.01 29.98
C VAL A 584 -25.66 11.96 28.79
N GLU A 585 -26.44 13.04 28.89
CA GLU A 585 -26.58 14.02 27.82
C GLU A 585 -25.23 14.68 27.47
N GLY A 586 -24.95 14.81 26.17
CA GLY A 586 -23.69 15.31 25.61
C GLY A 586 -22.52 14.35 25.70
N GLN A 587 -22.66 13.16 26.33
CA GLN A 587 -21.61 12.16 26.42
C GLN A 587 -21.76 11.09 25.33
N GLU A 588 -20.70 10.88 24.57
CA GLU A 588 -20.59 9.75 23.66
C GLU A 588 -20.17 8.49 24.42
N ALA A 589 -20.84 7.37 24.13
CA ALA A 589 -20.54 6.07 24.72
C ALA A 589 -20.67 4.97 23.66
N THR A 590 -19.94 3.88 23.87
CA THR A 590 -20.08 2.64 23.10
C THR A 590 -21.17 1.78 23.71
N TRP A 591 -22.17 1.42 22.91
CA TRP A 591 -23.27 0.57 23.32
C TRP A 591 -23.17 -0.76 22.61
N THR A 592 -23.15 -1.84 23.38
CA THR A 592 -23.14 -3.20 22.83
C THR A 592 -24.40 -3.93 23.27
N THR A 593 -25.18 -4.44 22.33
CA THR A 593 -26.35 -5.29 22.58
C THR A 593 -26.06 -6.69 22.11
N SER A 594 -26.47 -7.70 22.86
CA SER A 594 -26.34 -9.10 22.43
C SER A 594 -27.55 -9.92 22.80
N VAL A 595 -27.84 -10.95 22.00
CA VAL A 595 -28.79 -12.01 22.34
C VAL A 595 -28.20 -13.37 21.94
N ASN A 596 -28.29 -14.37 22.82
CA ASN A 596 -27.85 -15.74 22.51
C ASN A 596 -29.01 -16.60 21.98
N GLU A 597 -28.73 -17.83 21.57
CA GLU A 597 -29.73 -18.76 21.01
C GLU A 597 -30.80 -19.19 22.02
N ALA A 598 -30.54 -19.03 23.32
CA ALA A 598 -31.53 -19.24 24.37
C ALA A 598 -32.46 -18.03 24.58
N GLY A 599 -32.23 -16.92 23.87
CA GLY A 599 -32.96 -15.67 24.02
C GLY A 599 -32.51 -14.82 25.21
N TRP A 600 -31.35 -15.08 25.80
CA TRP A 600 -30.77 -14.25 26.86
C TRP A 600 -30.20 -12.97 26.25
N MET A 601 -30.77 -11.83 26.62
CA MET A 601 -30.40 -10.50 26.11
C MET A 601 -29.45 -9.78 27.09
N ARG A 602 -28.48 -9.03 26.57
CA ARG A 602 -27.56 -8.19 27.35
C ARG A 602 -27.34 -6.83 26.69
N LEU A 603 -27.11 -5.81 27.51
CA LEU A 603 -26.78 -4.45 27.12
C LEU A 603 -25.56 -3.99 27.91
N PHE A 604 -24.55 -3.49 27.20
CA PHE A 604 -23.31 -2.98 27.74
C PHE A 604 -23.14 -1.50 27.38
N LYS A 605 -22.52 -0.74 28.29
CA LYS A 605 -22.03 0.61 28.06
C LYS A 605 -20.53 0.64 28.33
N ASP A 606 -19.75 1.02 27.33
CA ASP A 606 -18.28 1.10 27.40
C ASP A 606 -17.64 -0.21 27.94
N GLY A 607 -18.15 -1.35 27.48
CA GLY A 607 -17.70 -2.69 27.87
C GLY A 607 -18.24 -3.20 29.22
N VAL A 608 -18.98 -2.39 29.98
CA VAL A 608 -19.57 -2.78 31.27
C VAL A 608 -21.04 -3.19 31.09
N SER A 609 -21.44 -4.36 31.62
CA SER A 609 -22.84 -4.81 31.57
C SER A 609 -23.72 -3.88 32.41
N VAL A 610 -24.75 -3.32 31.80
CA VAL A 610 -25.69 -2.37 32.44
C VAL A 610 -27.13 -2.89 32.51
N ALA A 611 -27.48 -3.90 31.70
CA ALA A 611 -28.73 -4.64 31.83
C ALA A 611 -28.61 -6.03 31.19
N GLU A 612 -29.31 -7.01 31.75
CA GLU A 612 -29.49 -8.33 31.14
C GLU A 612 -30.84 -8.92 31.53
N GLY A 613 -31.30 -9.91 30.76
CA GLY A 613 -32.52 -10.62 31.07
C GLY A 613 -32.98 -11.57 29.97
N GLN A 614 -33.97 -12.40 30.30
CA GLN A 614 -34.58 -13.31 29.34
C GLN A 614 -35.48 -12.53 28.36
N GLY A 615 -35.32 -12.80 27.08
CA GLY A 615 -36.13 -12.24 26.00
C GLY A 615 -36.41 -13.26 24.92
N VAL A 616 -36.27 -12.83 23.66
CA VAL A 616 -36.58 -13.63 22.47
C VAL A 616 -35.44 -13.56 21.49
N VAL A 617 -35.24 -14.65 20.75
CA VAL A 617 -34.29 -14.69 19.63
C VAL A 617 -34.96 -14.03 18.42
N PRO A 618 -34.33 -13.07 17.74
CA PRO A 618 -34.85 -12.51 16.50
C PRO A 618 -34.93 -13.59 15.43
N LYS A 619 -35.95 -13.51 14.59
CA LYS A 619 -36.15 -14.38 13.45
C LYS A 619 -36.50 -13.49 12.28
N ASP A 620 -35.83 -13.70 11.15
CA ASP A 620 -36.13 -13.05 9.87
C ASP A 620 -36.32 -11.52 9.97
N VAL A 621 -35.51 -10.85 10.81
CA VAL A 621 -35.57 -9.38 10.94
C VAL A 621 -34.91 -8.77 9.71
N ASP A 622 -35.76 -8.33 8.79
CA ASP A 622 -35.38 -7.69 7.54
C ASP A 622 -34.54 -6.43 7.79
N ARG A 623 -33.33 -6.42 7.24
CA ARG A 623 -32.39 -5.30 7.33
C ARG A 623 -32.29 -4.47 6.05
N ALA A 624 -33.20 -4.66 5.10
CA ALA A 624 -33.32 -3.83 3.89
C ALA A 624 -33.52 -2.34 4.20
N ASN A 625 -34.01 -2.01 5.40
CA ASN A 625 -34.07 -0.65 5.91
C ASN A 625 -33.38 -0.53 7.27
N GLU A 626 -32.06 -0.36 7.26
CA GLU A 626 -31.26 -0.08 8.46
C GLU A 626 -31.39 1.40 8.88
N PHE A 627 -32.25 1.69 9.85
CA PHE A 627 -32.47 3.06 10.33
C PHE A 627 -31.54 3.36 11.52
N VAL A 628 -30.46 4.10 11.26
CA VAL A 628 -29.50 4.57 12.29
C VAL A 628 -29.78 6.03 12.65
N GLY A 629 -29.97 6.32 13.93
CA GLY A 629 -30.32 7.67 14.43
C GLY A 629 -31.73 8.15 14.06
N LYS A 630 -32.56 7.28 13.48
CA LYS A 630 -33.93 7.55 13.01
C LYS A 630 -34.78 6.28 13.18
N SER A 631 -36.08 6.40 12.97
CA SER A 631 -37.04 5.30 13.12
C SER A 631 -38.08 5.35 12.02
N ASN A 632 -38.67 4.19 11.70
CA ASN A 632 -39.84 4.09 10.83
C ASN A 632 -41.17 4.05 11.62
N TRP A 633 -41.12 4.27 12.95
CA TRP A 633 -42.30 4.38 13.81
C TRP A 633 -42.77 5.83 13.85
N ALA A 634 -44.04 6.06 13.51
CA ALA A 634 -44.60 7.41 13.39
C ALA A 634 -44.61 8.22 14.71
N SER A 635 -44.48 7.55 15.85
CA SER A 635 -44.41 8.16 17.18
C SER A 635 -43.00 8.60 17.60
N ASP A 636 -41.97 8.12 16.91
CA ASP A 636 -40.59 8.21 17.37
C ASP A 636 -39.93 9.45 16.75
N THR A 637 -39.13 10.15 17.54
CA THR A 637 -38.41 11.34 17.08
C THR A 637 -37.01 10.96 16.62
N PRO A 638 -36.49 11.49 15.48
CA PRO A 638 -35.09 11.31 15.11
C PRO A 638 -34.16 11.72 16.25
N LEU A 639 -33.04 11.02 16.39
CA LEU A 639 -32.08 11.28 17.45
C LEU A 639 -31.40 12.65 17.24
N VAL A 640 -31.50 13.51 18.24
CA VAL A 640 -30.76 14.76 18.34
C VAL A 640 -29.43 14.46 19.01
N GLY A 641 -28.39 14.33 18.19
CA GLY A 641 -27.08 13.86 18.63
C GLY A 641 -26.28 13.20 17.51
N LYS A 642 -25.45 12.21 17.85
CA LYS A 642 -24.62 11.47 16.91
C LYS A 642 -24.78 9.97 17.08
N VAL A 643 -24.80 9.25 15.97
CA VAL A 643 -24.70 7.79 15.93
C VAL A 643 -23.70 7.42 14.83
N SER A 644 -22.78 6.52 15.13
CA SER A 644 -21.79 6.03 14.14
C SER A 644 -21.30 4.63 14.50
N GLY A 645 -20.68 3.95 13.53
CA GLY A 645 -20.02 2.66 13.74
C GLY A 645 -20.96 1.54 14.18
N LEU A 646 -22.17 1.47 13.62
CA LEU A 646 -23.04 0.31 13.84
C LEU A 646 -22.43 -0.91 13.14
N GLU A 647 -22.01 -1.88 13.95
CA GLU A 647 -21.51 -3.18 13.50
C GLU A 647 -22.43 -4.27 14.05
N ILE A 648 -22.92 -5.17 13.20
CA ILE A 648 -23.75 -6.31 13.61
C ILE A 648 -23.05 -7.59 13.22
N VAL A 649 -22.72 -8.40 14.21
CA VAL A 649 -22.08 -9.69 14.06
C VAL A 649 -23.11 -10.76 14.40
N ALA A 650 -23.57 -11.48 13.38
CA ALA A 650 -24.35 -12.70 13.58
C ALA A 650 -23.47 -13.77 14.21
N HIS A 651 -23.94 -14.40 15.29
CA HIS A 651 -23.24 -15.53 15.89
C HIS A 651 -23.74 -16.80 15.20
N LYS A 652 -22.85 -17.49 14.48
CA LYS A 652 -23.09 -18.91 14.17
C LYS A 652 -23.09 -19.69 15.49
N ALA A 653 -23.96 -20.68 15.62
CA ALA A 653 -23.99 -21.60 16.76
C ALA A 653 -22.56 -21.97 17.15
N ILE A 654 -22.14 -21.60 18.37
CA ILE A 654 -20.88 -22.11 18.91
C ILE A 654 -21.07 -23.62 19.00
N PRO A 655 -20.30 -24.45 18.28
CA PRO A 655 -20.49 -25.89 18.31
C PRO A 655 -20.43 -26.35 19.77
N GLU A 656 -21.40 -27.17 20.18
CA GLU A 656 -21.34 -27.85 21.46
C GLU A 656 -20.00 -28.58 21.57
N ILE A 657 -19.38 -28.58 22.76
CA ILE A 657 -18.20 -29.43 22.96
C ILE A 657 -18.70 -30.87 23.05
N HIS A 658 -18.49 -31.60 21.97
CA HIS A 658 -18.85 -33.00 21.81
C HIS A 658 -17.63 -33.76 21.32
N GLY A 659 -17.02 -34.56 22.18
CA GLY A 659 -15.79 -35.29 21.87
C GLY A 659 -14.53 -34.68 22.48
N ALA A 660 -13.37 -35.19 22.06
CA ALA A 660 -12.06 -34.67 22.47
C ALA A 660 -11.91 -33.19 22.07
N PHE A 661 -11.25 -32.42 22.92
CA PHE A 661 -11.02 -31.00 22.67
C PHE A 661 -9.74 -30.51 23.35
N LYS A 662 -9.30 -29.34 22.92
CA LYS A 662 -8.19 -28.62 23.55
C LYS A 662 -8.54 -27.15 23.71
N VAL A 663 -8.24 -26.59 24.87
CA VAL A 663 -8.38 -25.16 25.14
C VAL A 663 -7.01 -24.58 25.52
N PHE A 664 -6.71 -23.42 24.97
CA PHE A 664 -5.53 -22.62 25.28
C PHE A 664 -5.97 -21.33 25.95
N ALA A 665 -5.28 -20.94 27.02
CA ALA A 665 -5.50 -19.66 27.67
C ALA A 665 -4.18 -19.01 28.07
N GLU A 666 -4.00 -17.71 27.85
CA GLU A 666 -2.93 -16.93 28.46
C GLU A 666 -3.53 -16.04 29.54
N ALA A 667 -3.21 -16.33 30.81
CA ALA A 667 -3.85 -15.68 31.95
C ALA A 667 -2.90 -15.41 33.12
N ARG A 668 -3.22 -14.38 33.89
CA ARG A 668 -2.56 -13.92 35.10
C ARG A 668 -3.58 -13.75 36.22
N PHE A 669 -3.25 -14.18 37.44
CA PHE A 669 -4.01 -13.95 38.66
C PHE A 669 -3.27 -12.89 39.48
N ASP A 670 -3.92 -11.77 39.77
CA ASP A 670 -3.30 -10.60 40.44
C ASP A 670 -3.57 -10.55 41.94
N ASP A 671 -4.56 -11.30 42.45
CA ASP A 671 -4.84 -11.42 43.89
C ASP A 671 -5.54 -12.78 44.15
N LEU A 672 -4.80 -13.76 44.68
CA LEU A 672 -5.34 -15.11 44.95
C LEU A 672 -6.28 -15.16 46.15
N ASP A 673 -6.19 -14.18 47.06
CA ASP A 673 -6.99 -14.08 48.29
C ASP A 673 -8.31 -13.33 48.07
N SER A 674 -8.42 -12.59 46.96
CA SER A 674 -9.60 -11.77 46.60
C SER A 674 -10.91 -12.56 46.44
N GLY A 675 -10.84 -13.88 46.31
CA GLY A 675 -12.02 -14.74 46.37
C GLY A 675 -11.79 -16.17 45.89
N SER A 676 -12.79 -17.03 46.15
CA SER A 676 -12.70 -18.46 45.83
C SER A 676 -13.03 -18.77 44.38
N PHE A 677 -12.32 -19.73 43.80
CA PHE A 677 -12.62 -20.28 42.47
C PHE A 677 -12.62 -19.25 41.34
N GLN A 678 -11.61 -18.38 41.31
CA GLN A 678 -11.43 -17.44 40.21
C GLN A 678 -11.26 -18.18 38.87
N ARG A 679 -12.26 -18.06 37.98
CA ARG A 679 -12.31 -18.79 36.70
C ARG A 679 -11.54 -18.03 35.61
N ILE A 680 -10.73 -18.73 34.83
CA ILE A 680 -10.25 -18.25 33.52
C ILE A 680 -11.41 -18.31 32.53
N PHE A 681 -12.07 -19.46 32.46
CA PHE A 681 -13.32 -19.62 31.73
C PHE A 681 -14.27 -20.62 32.40
N ASP A 682 -15.56 -20.47 32.13
CA ASP A 682 -16.64 -21.37 32.56
C ASP A 682 -17.70 -21.44 31.44
N THR A 683 -17.96 -22.65 30.91
CA THR A 683 -18.94 -22.84 29.81
C THR A 683 -20.37 -23.05 30.32
N GLY A 684 -20.61 -22.92 31.63
CA GLY A 684 -21.81 -23.39 32.27
C GLY A 684 -23.06 -22.58 31.92
N ASN A 685 -24.17 -23.27 31.72
CA ASN A 685 -25.51 -22.67 31.58
C ASN A 685 -26.37 -22.90 32.85
N GLY A 686 -25.71 -23.06 33.99
CA GLY A 686 -26.32 -23.30 35.30
C GLY A 686 -25.66 -24.47 36.05
N PRO A 687 -26.04 -24.68 37.33
CA PRO A 687 -25.42 -25.69 38.20
C PRO A 687 -25.78 -27.15 37.87
N GLU A 688 -26.77 -27.39 36.99
CA GLU A 688 -27.20 -28.73 36.58
C GLU A 688 -26.85 -29.08 35.11
N SER A 689 -26.17 -28.18 34.39
CA SER A 689 -25.74 -28.43 33.01
C SER A 689 -24.36 -29.09 32.96
N ASN A 690 -24.10 -29.85 31.90
CA ASN A 690 -22.72 -30.22 31.56
C ASN A 690 -21.88 -28.94 31.45
N ASN A 691 -20.71 -28.93 32.07
CA ASN A 691 -19.89 -27.73 32.18
C ASN A 691 -18.41 -28.08 32.08
N ILE A 692 -17.63 -27.18 31.49
CA ILE A 692 -16.19 -27.24 31.44
C ILE A 692 -15.66 -25.91 31.98
N TRP A 693 -14.75 -25.98 32.94
CA TRP A 693 -14.12 -24.78 33.47
C TRP A 693 -12.63 -24.98 33.77
N LEU A 694 -11.89 -23.88 33.71
CA LEU A 694 -10.48 -23.79 34.09
C LEU A 694 -10.30 -22.60 35.03
N GLY A 695 -9.61 -22.78 36.15
CA GLY A 695 -9.36 -21.69 37.09
C GLY A 695 -8.73 -22.13 38.40
N GLN A 696 -8.59 -21.18 39.30
CA GLN A 696 -8.06 -21.38 40.65
C GLN A 696 -8.95 -22.36 41.44
N PHE A 697 -8.34 -23.16 42.32
CA PHE A 697 -9.06 -23.96 43.30
C PHE A 697 -9.19 -23.22 44.63
N GLU A 698 -10.44 -23.03 45.09
CA GLU A 698 -10.72 -22.29 46.34
C GLU A 698 -9.92 -20.96 46.36
N ASN A 699 -9.26 -20.64 47.48
CA ASN A 699 -8.39 -19.46 47.63
C ASN A 699 -6.90 -19.87 47.58
N GLY A 700 -6.55 -20.96 46.89
CA GLY A 700 -5.19 -21.50 46.84
C GLY A 700 -4.44 -21.14 45.55
N ASP A 701 -3.19 -21.58 45.44
CA ASP A 701 -2.32 -21.45 44.27
C ASP A 701 -2.43 -22.66 43.30
N ASP A 702 -3.46 -23.47 43.46
CA ASP A 702 -3.74 -24.64 42.63
C ASP A 702 -4.53 -24.28 41.37
N MET A 703 -4.08 -24.75 40.21
CA MET A 703 -4.84 -24.67 38.95
C MET A 703 -5.68 -25.92 38.75
N VAL A 704 -6.97 -25.75 38.44
CA VAL A 704 -7.91 -26.85 38.22
C VAL A 704 -8.56 -26.78 36.85
N PHE A 705 -8.60 -27.94 36.19
CA PHE A 705 -9.43 -28.20 35.01
C PHE A 705 -10.47 -29.25 35.36
N GLU A 706 -11.75 -28.91 35.18
CA GLU A 706 -12.88 -29.78 35.51
C GLU A 706 -13.87 -29.88 34.34
N ILE A 707 -14.33 -31.12 34.13
CA ILE A 707 -15.43 -31.47 33.22
C ILE A 707 -16.54 -32.06 34.09
N LEU A 708 -17.70 -31.41 34.07
CA LEU A 708 -18.94 -31.90 34.66
C LEU A 708 -19.78 -32.53 33.55
N THR A 709 -20.05 -33.83 33.67
CA THR A 709 -21.00 -34.55 32.80
C THR A 709 -22.11 -35.14 33.64
N GLY A 710 -23.34 -34.67 33.44
CA GLY A 710 -24.48 -34.96 34.30
C GLY A 710 -24.21 -34.50 35.73
N SER A 711 -24.17 -35.44 36.67
CA SER A 711 -23.84 -35.19 38.09
C SER A 711 -22.40 -35.56 38.48
N THR A 712 -21.58 -36.01 37.53
CA THR A 712 -20.22 -36.50 37.81
C THR A 712 -19.17 -35.44 37.46
N LYS A 713 -18.34 -35.08 38.44
CA LYS A 713 -17.21 -34.17 38.27
C LYS A 713 -15.93 -34.94 37.98
N HIS A 714 -15.30 -34.65 36.85
CA HIS A 714 -13.98 -35.15 36.49
C HIS A 714 -12.98 -34.00 36.58
N ARG A 715 -12.00 -34.11 37.47
CA ARG A 715 -11.11 -33.01 37.83
C ARG A 715 -9.66 -33.46 37.79
N ILE A 716 -8.80 -32.61 37.23
CA ILE A 716 -7.36 -32.67 37.45
C ILE A 716 -6.89 -31.36 38.10
N THR A 717 -5.95 -31.47 39.04
CA THR A 717 -5.39 -30.35 39.79
C THR A 717 -3.89 -30.33 39.60
N ALA A 718 -3.34 -29.19 39.21
CA ALA A 718 -1.90 -28.91 39.25
C ALA A 718 -1.61 -28.13 40.54
N ALA A 719 -1.03 -28.81 41.52
CA ALA A 719 -0.76 -28.23 42.83
C ALA A 719 0.33 -27.13 42.75
N ASP A 720 0.17 -26.08 43.56
CA ASP A 720 1.14 -24.96 43.71
C ASP A 720 1.61 -24.36 42.37
N SER A 721 0.72 -24.27 41.38
CA SER A 721 1.09 -23.99 39.98
C SER A 721 0.78 -22.56 39.52
N ILE A 722 -0.06 -21.83 40.25
CA ILE A 722 -0.38 -20.44 40.01
C ILE A 722 0.61 -19.57 40.80
N VAL A 723 1.22 -18.59 40.14
CA VAL A 723 2.05 -17.57 40.80
C VAL A 723 1.36 -16.23 40.61
N GLU A 724 1.06 -15.56 41.71
CA GLU A 724 0.40 -14.24 41.71
C GLU A 724 1.25 -13.23 40.91
N GLY A 725 0.60 -12.52 39.99
CA GLY A 725 1.23 -11.58 39.05
C GLY A 725 1.97 -12.22 37.87
N GLU A 726 2.04 -13.55 37.75
CA GLU A 726 2.65 -14.23 36.59
C GLU A 726 1.65 -14.41 35.43
N MET A 727 1.98 -13.89 34.24
CA MET A 727 1.27 -14.25 33.01
C MET A 727 1.78 -15.61 32.53
N ALA A 728 0.91 -16.60 32.44
CA ALA A 728 1.27 -17.96 32.02
C ALA A 728 0.33 -18.49 30.94
N LYS A 729 0.89 -19.32 30.05
CA LYS A 729 0.14 -20.04 29.01
C LYS A 729 -0.33 -21.39 29.55
N TRP A 730 -1.64 -21.59 29.58
CA TRP A 730 -2.30 -22.80 30.01
C TRP A 730 -2.87 -23.54 28.82
N GLN A 731 -2.71 -24.86 28.80
CA GLN A 731 -3.43 -25.73 27.86
C GLN A 731 -4.15 -26.80 28.66
N ALA A 732 -5.47 -26.83 28.58
CA ALA A 732 -6.28 -27.93 29.10
C ALA A 732 -6.83 -28.75 27.93
N SER A 733 -6.89 -30.07 28.08
CA SER A 733 -7.38 -30.95 27.01
C SER A 733 -7.93 -32.25 27.56
N VAL A 734 -8.80 -32.88 26.79
CA VAL A 734 -9.22 -34.27 26.95
C VAL A 734 -9.16 -34.95 25.59
N ASP A 735 -8.56 -36.13 25.52
CA ASP A 735 -8.52 -36.92 24.27
C ASP A 735 -9.68 -37.94 24.20
N ASP A 736 -9.83 -38.62 23.06
CA ASP A 736 -10.94 -39.56 22.82
C ASP A 736 -10.95 -40.76 23.77
N SER A 737 -9.83 -41.04 24.42
CA SER A 737 -9.74 -42.07 25.45
C SER A 737 -10.25 -41.60 26.80
N GLY A 738 -10.55 -40.30 26.96
CA GLY A 738 -10.92 -39.64 28.21
C GLY A 738 -9.71 -39.17 29.03
N THR A 739 -8.49 -39.17 28.49
CA THR A 739 -7.31 -38.72 29.23
C THR A 739 -7.28 -37.20 29.27
N MET A 740 -7.32 -36.63 30.47
CA MET A 740 -7.27 -35.18 30.71
C MET A 740 -5.83 -34.75 30.96
N ARG A 741 -5.41 -33.62 30.36
CA ARG A 741 -4.07 -33.04 30.54
C ARG A 741 -4.16 -31.54 30.78
N LEU A 742 -3.32 -31.05 31.69
CA LEU A 742 -3.10 -29.63 31.95
C LEU A 742 -1.61 -29.33 31.79
N LEU A 743 -1.29 -28.34 30.95
CA LEU A 743 0.07 -27.87 30.71
C LEU A 743 0.18 -26.39 31.10
N LYS A 744 1.31 -26.01 31.71
CA LYS A 744 1.72 -24.61 31.95
C LYS A 744 2.99 -24.34 31.14
N ASN A 745 3.01 -23.30 30.31
CA ASN A 745 4.13 -22.92 29.44
C ASN A 745 4.69 -24.14 28.66
N SER A 746 3.79 -24.91 28.06
CA SER A 746 4.07 -26.16 27.32
C SER A 746 4.64 -27.33 28.14
N THR A 747 4.70 -27.21 29.47
CA THR A 747 5.13 -28.29 30.38
C THR A 747 3.90 -28.96 31.00
N LEU A 748 3.84 -30.30 30.96
CA LEU A 748 2.77 -31.05 31.62
C LEU A 748 2.84 -30.89 33.14
N VAL A 749 1.77 -30.38 33.76
CA VAL A 749 1.69 -30.11 35.19
C VAL A 749 0.63 -30.96 35.90
N ALA A 750 -0.37 -31.45 35.17
CA ALA A 750 -1.29 -32.48 35.68
C ALA A 750 -1.80 -33.39 34.55
N GLU A 751 -1.98 -34.67 34.86
CA GLU A 751 -2.60 -35.65 33.97
C GLU A 751 -3.52 -36.55 34.80
N GLY A 752 -4.65 -36.93 34.23
CA GLY A 752 -5.61 -37.82 34.87
C GLY A 752 -6.59 -38.38 33.86
N HIS A 753 -7.60 -39.09 34.35
CA HIS A 753 -8.62 -39.70 33.50
C HIS A 753 -10.01 -39.17 33.88
N GLY A 754 -10.74 -38.68 32.88
CA GLY A 754 -12.06 -38.09 33.04
C GLY A 754 -13.06 -38.58 31.99
N ALA A 755 -14.07 -37.76 31.72
CA ALA A 755 -15.06 -38.03 30.70
C ALA A 755 -14.79 -37.23 29.42
N VAL A 756 -15.06 -37.86 28.29
CA VAL A 756 -15.18 -37.15 27.00
C VAL A 756 -16.51 -36.38 27.04
N PRO A 757 -16.50 -35.05 26.88
CA PRO A 757 -17.73 -34.26 26.94
C PRO A 757 -18.73 -34.68 25.86
N LEU A 758 -20.01 -34.68 26.24
CA LEU A 758 -21.14 -34.89 25.34
C LEU A 758 -22.07 -33.69 25.49
N ASP A 759 -22.39 -33.04 24.39
CA ASP A 759 -23.41 -31.99 24.30
C ASP A 759 -23.19 -30.86 25.34
N VAL A 760 -21.95 -30.37 25.48
CA VAL A 760 -21.68 -29.18 26.32
C VAL A 760 -22.09 -27.95 25.53
N PHE A 761 -23.30 -27.47 25.80
CA PHE A 761 -23.82 -26.22 25.26
C PHE A 761 -22.97 -25.03 25.71
N ARG A 762 -22.52 -24.22 24.76
CA ARG A 762 -21.63 -23.07 25.00
C ARG A 762 -22.37 -21.73 24.91
N THR A 763 -23.66 -21.70 25.26
CA THR A 763 -24.53 -20.53 25.10
C THR A 763 -24.26 -19.39 26.10
N SER A 764 -23.39 -19.62 27.10
CA SER A 764 -23.04 -18.64 28.13
C SER A 764 -21.55 -18.61 28.49
N ASP A 765 -20.63 -18.93 27.58
CA ASP A 765 -19.17 -18.92 27.86
C ASP A 765 -18.77 -17.66 28.65
N LEU A 766 -18.40 -17.84 29.91
CA LEU A 766 -17.98 -16.80 30.83
C LEU A 766 -16.47 -16.77 30.86
N ILE A 767 -15.89 -15.60 30.59
CA ILE A 767 -14.45 -15.37 30.64
C ILE A 767 -14.16 -14.51 31.88
N GLY A 768 -13.26 -14.96 32.74
CA GLY A 768 -12.95 -14.26 34.00
C GLY A 768 -14.10 -14.25 35.02
N LYS A 769 -15.19 -14.99 34.78
CA LYS A 769 -16.43 -14.99 35.55
C LYS A 769 -17.00 -16.40 35.66
N SER A 770 -17.93 -16.58 36.58
CA SER A 770 -18.64 -17.83 36.83
C SER A 770 -20.14 -17.58 37.00
N ASN A 771 -20.96 -18.57 36.67
CA ASN A 771 -22.40 -18.58 36.93
C ASN A 771 -22.73 -19.19 38.31
N TRP A 772 -21.72 -19.69 39.04
CA TRP A 772 -21.88 -20.21 40.39
C TRP A 772 -21.81 -19.04 41.38
N SER A 773 -22.86 -18.88 42.18
CA SER A 773 -23.01 -17.75 43.09
C SER A 773 -21.96 -17.67 44.22
N HIS A 774 -21.18 -18.72 44.43
CA HIS A 774 -20.08 -18.76 45.40
C HIS A 774 -18.70 -18.50 44.79
N ASP A 775 -18.58 -18.40 43.46
CA ASP A 775 -17.32 -18.14 42.78
C ASP A 775 -17.07 -16.64 42.67
N SER A 776 -15.82 -16.24 42.76
CA SER A 776 -15.40 -14.85 42.59
C SER A 776 -14.97 -14.59 41.15
N ALA A 777 -15.19 -13.36 40.68
CA ALA A 777 -14.63 -12.93 39.40
C ALA A 777 -13.10 -12.95 39.47
N LEU A 778 -12.46 -13.21 38.34
CA LEU A 778 -11.00 -13.17 38.25
C LEU A 778 -10.50 -11.75 38.52
N VAL A 779 -9.68 -11.61 39.56
CA VAL A 779 -8.84 -10.44 39.78
C VAL A 779 -7.52 -10.73 39.10
N GLY A 780 -7.39 -10.26 37.86
CA GLY A 780 -6.29 -10.65 36.97
C GLY A 780 -6.52 -10.21 35.52
N GLN A 781 -5.78 -10.82 34.59
CA GLN A 781 -5.85 -10.53 33.16
C GLN A 781 -5.88 -11.82 32.34
N ILE A 782 -6.68 -11.83 31.27
CA ILE A 782 -6.71 -12.90 30.26
C ILE A 782 -6.40 -12.24 28.92
N ASN A 783 -5.31 -12.66 28.27
CA ASN A 783 -4.87 -12.11 26.99
C ASN A 783 -5.41 -12.90 25.79
N GLU A 784 -5.53 -14.21 25.95
CA GLU A 784 -5.89 -15.13 24.87
C GLU A 784 -6.70 -16.28 25.44
N LEU A 785 -7.75 -16.69 24.73
CA LEU A 785 -8.55 -17.88 25.04
C LEU A 785 -9.04 -18.50 23.72
N ILE A 786 -8.59 -19.71 23.41
CA ILE A 786 -8.88 -20.41 22.15
C ILE A 786 -9.37 -21.81 22.44
N PHE A 787 -10.52 -22.17 21.88
CA PHE A 787 -11.05 -23.54 21.89
C PHE A 787 -10.79 -24.18 20.53
N MET A 788 -10.24 -25.40 20.53
CA MET A 788 -9.89 -26.20 19.35
C MET A 788 -10.48 -27.61 19.41
#